data_AF-A0A2N6E1D4-F1
#
_entry.id   AF-A0A2N6E1D4-F1
#
_cell.length_a   1.000
_cell.length_b   1.000
_cell.length_c   1.000
_cell.angle_alpha   90.00
_cell.angle_beta   90.00
_cell.angle_gamma   90.00
#
_symmetry.space_group_name_H-M   'P 1'
#
loop_
_entity.id
_entity.type
_entity.pdbx_description
1 polymer ?
#
loop_
_entity_poly.entity_id
_entity_poly.type
_entity_poly.pdbx_seq_one_letter_code
_entity_poly.pdbx_strand_id
1 'polypeptide(L)'
;MKKIVSRWNRVIFFCLVALFAFGCGGGGSTGSDTTTIRGLLTDGPIQNGWVELLDIETGELARECGAGGSGLCRTLTDEFGEFLLQVPEDFDAAQYALVSTGGIDALTGVDFSPFRLRSDLSLFNGQLDNVIVSPLTTLLSYQLAENAPLADAATAVLAALSLPVDSNPLADPATTPALIKASLLTVKIVRELDSVGVAEPFRALAGQLDDGIEAGQIGMNDGLTDLGLTTEALNRIGDLEERLTGTAQDYSIFVEEELFQALGESVALLFPDTVDLDDEAFNVNGRELVRDMVRAAGEEPIPLNRIAPQRLARYALHDYGFDLFADLTVSAEEFAGRLNGDAEAGLAPLAENPDISELAALTSLYAVEVPLLPTNLLGNDNAARVSYYYQSDASPFYAAEQLVGQIADDLINDAILIDVVEGKSTAGLFDEARVLVETQIYTSAAKADGYLWLARGFIALGRFAEAEEVLSLAFDLVRTIVDSKGAAQLGSDETKTLYAIANNYRKSGNVSATEEVFDYLAGIANQSESSTIYGRLGVVLRDLVDDLHADGDVNGALAFLGELYSLAQQAPPNVSTRSGVTYQYYKIRVYLLEEAARRYAEFGDSDTVWSIYQQIVALRNDDGLEGLTFGETWFYMALLVDDLYRVGFEAEALDVADSIPEEYENYYGATRSGSFYQQTAYQSVVEWVALSQGIEAALPLLEDYFPDIPDRVEAMTYFATNRNNPNLAAVLIEAGRTADARVVLDAVGPLLAAYQPASDKDRLDDLIEDGYLKLARLYHETGDVSAALNQLQAAEIVLADLVGVQYRVEGMCLTADVYQLLGETLAAEQLLAAAWNEMATVLGASDPEDEADLLELIAVGYRNLGLSLPDPLIAGWLDTIELIFDPVAEYSGNGHDKAARAQIGQWRSAAVLLFAAGLEETAFGLLQAAESTAWQIFVQATQVSQLTLIVRSWTTIGQIDQALRLAFELPFLSGQGEALQAIAEVLVAKDDFPESDVARVDTDGDGQPDFWNPSASQQDINASGLVLDPDSDGDGLNDEQDPRPLYFDEAG
;
A
#
# COMPACT_ATOMS: atom_id res chain seq x y z
N MET A 1 35.58 -1.40 -57.31
CA MET A 1 34.34 -1.99 -56.75
C MET A 1 33.65 -0.84 -56.01
N LYS A 2 32.90 0.12 -56.58
CA LYS A 2 31.83 0.22 -57.61
C LYS A 2 30.39 0.00 -57.10
N LYS A 3 29.73 1.14 -56.82
CA LYS A 3 28.31 1.54 -56.99
C LYS A 3 27.26 1.02 -55.97
N ILE A 4 26.43 1.81 -55.26
CA ILE A 4 25.62 3.06 -55.49
C ILE A 4 24.13 2.75 -55.81
N VAL A 5 23.21 3.51 -55.18
CA VAL A 5 21.73 3.71 -55.39
C VAL A 5 20.86 2.67 -54.64
N SER A 6 19.84 2.97 -53.79
CA SER A 6 18.80 4.00 -53.66
C SER A 6 18.13 3.81 -52.26
N ARG A 7 17.54 4.74 -51.49
CA ARG A 7 16.83 5.99 -51.78
C ARG A 7 16.62 6.74 -50.44
N TRP A 8 16.98 8.02 -50.41
CA TRP A 8 16.53 9.04 -49.46
C TRP A 8 15.29 9.76 -50.04
N ASN A 9 14.55 10.46 -49.17
CA ASN A 9 13.42 11.38 -49.40
C ASN A 9 12.05 10.71 -49.64
N ARG A 10 10.97 11.01 -48.90
CA ARG A 10 10.52 12.32 -48.38
C ARG A 10 9.50 12.22 -47.22
N VAL A 11 9.61 13.17 -46.28
CA VAL A 11 8.58 13.69 -45.35
C VAL A 11 7.33 14.18 -46.12
N ILE A 12 6.12 13.99 -45.56
CA ILE A 12 4.95 14.92 -45.48
C ILE A 12 3.63 14.16 -45.20
N PHE A 13 2.96 14.58 -44.10
CA PHE A 13 1.52 14.61 -43.78
C PHE A 13 0.68 13.33 -43.59
N PHE A 14 0.30 13.12 -42.32
CA PHE A 14 -1.06 13.19 -41.74
C PHE A 14 -2.29 12.74 -42.55
N CYS A 15 -3.13 12.01 -41.81
CA CYS A 15 -4.55 11.70 -41.97
C CYS A 15 -4.95 10.41 -42.71
N LEU A 16 -5.69 9.61 -41.92
CA LEU A 16 -6.87 8.80 -42.25
C LEU A 16 -6.75 7.26 -42.22
N VAL A 17 -7.54 6.74 -41.28
CA VAL A 17 -8.14 5.40 -41.14
C VAL A 17 -7.36 4.39 -40.29
N ALA A 18 -7.66 4.48 -38.99
CA ALA A 18 -7.72 3.34 -38.09
C ALA A 18 -8.58 2.21 -38.69
N LEU A 19 -8.02 1.00 -38.74
CA LEU A 19 -8.77 -0.24 -38.92
C LEU A 19 -7.94 -1.41 -38.38
N PHE A 20 -8.32 -1.80 -37.16
CA PHE A 20 -8.27 -3.14 -36.55
C PHE A 20 -7.24 -4.16 -37.08
N ALA A 21 -6.26 -4.47 -36.22
CA ALA A 21 -5.68 -5.82 -36.10
C ALA A 21 -4.97 -5.97 -34.75
N PHE A 22 -5.73 -6.22 -33.68
CA PHE A 22 -5.18 -6.90 -32.50
C PHE A 22 -4.81 -8.33 -32.91
N GLY A 23 -3.51 -8.60 -33.00
CA GLY A 23 -2.98 -9.93 -33.19
C GLY A 23 -3.03 -10.71 -31.88
N CYS A 24 -4.07 -11.51 -31.72
CA CYS A 24 -4.18 -12.51 -30.67
C CYS A 24 -3.05 -13.55 -30.80
N GLY A 25 -2.40 -13.87 -29.69
CA GLY A 25 -1.51 -15.02 -29.54
C GLY A 25 -2.26 -16.31 -29.86
N GLY A 26 -1.67 -17.14 -30.71
CA GLY A 26 -2.25 -18.41 -31.13
C GLY A 26 -2.10 -19.50 -30.08
N GLY A 27 -3.15 -19.70 -29.28
CA GLY A 27 -3.42 -20.95 -28.55
C GLY A 27 -4.77 -21.49 -29.02
N GLY A 28 -4.79 -22.69 -29.59
CA GLY A 28 -5.99 -23.28 -30.16
C GLY A 28 -7.07 -23.58 -29.12
N SER A 29 -8.25 -22.98 -29.30
CA SER A 29 -9.49 -23.33 -28.62
C SER A 29 -10.64 -23.12 -29.59
N THR A 30 -11.57 -24.06 -29.61
CA THR A 30 -12.84 -24.06 -30.36
C THR A 30 -13.62 -22.77 -30.10
N GLY A 31 -13.75 -21.91 -31.11
CA GLY A 31 -14.47 -20.65 -31.00
C GLY A 31 -15.96 -20.87 -30.74
N SER A 32 -16.42 -20.32 -29.62
CA SER A 32 -17.81 -19.93 -29.39
C SER A 32 -18.02 -18.55 -30.01
N ASP A 33 -19.00 -18.44 -30.89
CA ASP A 33 -19.38 -17.18 -31.53
C ASP A 33 -20.03 -16.24 -30.50
N THR A 34 -19.70 -14.94 -30.55
CA THR A 34 -20.23 -13.89 -29.65
C THR A 34 -20.91 -12.78 -30.46
N THR A 35 -21.91 -12.14 -29.87
CA THR A 35 -22.50 -10.89 -30.35
C THR A 35 -22.03 -9.72 -29.47
N THR A 36 -21.88 -8.54 -30.06
CA THR A 36 -21.47 -7.33 -29.34
C THR A 36 -22.66 -6.42 -29.11
N ILE A 37 -22.79 -5.90 -27.90
CA ILE A 37 -23.65 -4.76 -27.57
C ILE A 37 -22.74 -3.53 -27.53
N ARG A 38 -23.02 -2.54 -28.37
CA ARG A 38 -22.34 -1.24 -28.41
C ARG A 38 -23.36 -0.13 -28.17
N GLY A 39 -22.95 0.87 -27.41
CA GLY A 39 -23.83 1.97 -27.10
C GLY A 39 -23.12 3.18 -26.54
N LEU A 40 -23.94 4.16 -26.18
CA LEU A 40 -23.55 5.46 -25.66
C LEU A 40 -24.32 5.74 -24.37
N LEU A 41 -23.60 6.09 -23.31
CA LEU A 41 -24.15 6.65 -22.07
C LEU A 41 -24.09 8.18 -22.16
N THR A 42 -25.24 8.84 -22.20
CA THR A 42 -25.31 10.27 -22.57
C THR A 42 -26.47 11.05 -21.93
N ASP A 43 -26.13 12.22 -21.37
CA ASP A 43 -26.93 13.45 -21.25
C ASP A 43 -26.31 14.59 -22.09
N GLY A 44 -25.25 14.26 -22.84
CA GLY A 44 -23.91 14.80 -22.71
C GLY A 44 -22.98 13.60 -22.45
N PRO A 45 -21.82 13.42 -23.12
CA PRO A 45 -20.97 12.24 -22.93
C PRO A 45 -20.70 11.95 -21.44
N ILE A 46 -21.19 10.83 -20.91
CA ILE A 46 -20.98 10.46 -19.49
C ILE A 46 -19.78 9.52 -19.42
N GLN A 47 -18.66 10.03 -18.93
CA GLN A 47 -17.40 9.28 -18.81
C GLN A 47 -17.29 8.55 -17.47
N ASN A 48 -16.55 7.44 -17.45
CA ASN A 48 -16.31 6.61 -16.25
C ASN A 48 -17.59 6.10 -15.57
N GLY A 49 -18.70 6.01 -16.31
CA GLY A 49 -19.95 5.43 -15.85
C GLY A 49 -19.93 3.92 -16.00
N TRP A 50 -20.30 3.18 -14.96
CA TRP A 50 -20.51 1.75 -15.08
C TRP A 50 -21.78 1.49 -15.88
N VAL A 51 -21.73 0.56 -16.81
CA VAL A 51 -22.88 0.07 -17.57
C VAL A 51 -23.00 -1.42 -17.32
N GLU A 52 -24.05 -1.82 -16.62
CA GLU A 52 -24.35 -3.19 -16.21
C GLU A 52 -25.50 -3.76 -17.03
N LEU A 53 -25.42 -5.04 -17.36
CA LEU A 53 -26.49 -5.78 -18.03
C LEU A 53 -27.30 -6.55 -16.98
N LEU A 54 -28.51 -6.07 -16.70
CA LEU A 54 -29.40 -6.64 -15.68
C LEU A 54 -30.60 -7.37 -16.29
N ASP A 55 -31.00 -8.46 -15.68
CA ASP A 55 -32.24 -9.17 -15.99
C ASP A 55 -33.44 -8.37 -15.49
N ILE A 56 -34.43 -8.12 -16.36
CA ILE A 56 -35.56 -7.24 -16.06
C ILE A 56 -36.50 -7.82 -14.98
N GLU A 57 -36.66 -9.15 -14.93
CA GLU A 57 -37.60 -9.81 -14.01
C GLU A 57 -37.02 -9.95 -12.61
N THR A 58 -35.72 -10.28 -12.51
CA THR A 58 -35.04 -10.53 -11.24
C THR A 58 -34.29 -9.31 -10.70
N GLY A 59 -33.87 -8.38 -11.56
CA GLY A 59 -33.00 -7.26 -11.20
C GLY A 59 -31.55 -7.68 -10.92
N GLU A 60 -31.19 -8.94 -11.16
CA GLU A 60 -29.82 -9.45 -10.96
C GLU A 60 -28.94 -9.19 -12.18
N LEU A 61 -27.62 -9.08 -11.94
CA LEU A 61 -26.62 -9.01 -13.00
C LEU A 61 -26.69 -10.29 -13.86
N ALA A 62 -26.63 -10.12 -15.18
CA ALA A 62 -26.60 -11.24 -16.11
C ALA A 62 -25.43 -12.18 -15.79
N ARG A 63 -25.68 -13.49 -15.90
CA ARG A 63 -24.74 -14.53 -15.45
C ARG A 63 -23.81 -15.04 -16.56
N GLU A 64 -24.06 -14.64 -17.81
CA GLU A 64 -23.35 -15.15 -18.99
C GLU A 64 -22.98 -14.02 -19.96
N CYS A 65 -21.75 -13.51 -19.84
CA CYS A 65 -21.15 -12.60 -20.83
C CYS A 65 -19.81 -13.14 -21.34
N GLY A 66 -19.30 -12.59 -22.44
CA GLY A 66 -18.07 -13.03 -23.12
C GLY A 66 -18.18 -14.39 -23.81
N ALA A 67 -17.13 -14.78 -24.52
CA ALA A 67 -17.11 -16.00 -25.35
C ALA A 67 -17.34 -17.30 -24.56
N GLY A 68 -17.08 -17.32 -23.25
CA GLY A 68 -17.26 -18.52 -22.41
C GLY A 68 -18.45 -18.49 -21.44
N GLY A 69 -19.28 -17.44 -21.45
CA GLY A 69 -20.27 -17.20 -20.39
C GLY A 69 -19.66 -16.84 -19.03
N SER A 70 -18.34 -16.61 -18.98
CA SER A 70 -17.57 -16.26 -17.78
C SER A 70 -17.01 -14.84 -17.82
N GLY A 71 -17.34 -14.07 -18.84
CA GLY A 71 -17.01 -12.66 -18.96
C GLY A 71 -17.92 -11.80 -18.08
N LEU A 72 -17.45 -10.61 -17.74
CA LEU A 72 -18.18 -9.66 -16.92
C LEU A 72 -19.35 -9.06 -17.71
N CYS A 73 -20.53 -9.06 -17.11
CA CYS A 73 -21.73 -8.42 -17.66
C CYS A 73 -21.81 -6.93 -17.29
N ARG A 74 -20.67 -6.26 -17.20
CA ARG A 74 -20.53 -4.83 -16.94
C ARG A 74 -19.29 -4.27 -17.63
N THR A 75 -19.29 -2.98 -17.92
CA THR A 75 -18.18 -2.24 -18.57
C THR A 75 -18.17 -0.79 -18.12
N LEU A 76 -17.07 -0.07 -18.32
CA LEU A 76 -16.95 1.36 -18.09
C LEU A 76 -17.07 2.13 -19.42
N THR A 77 -17.63 3.33 -19.36
CA THR A 77 -17.67 4.24 -20.50
C THR A 77 -16.37 5.02 -20.65
N ASP A 78 -15.98 5.31 -21.88
CA ASP A 78 -14.82 6.16 -22.18
C ASP A 78 -15.14 7.68 -22.08
N GLU A 79 -14.17 8.54 -22.45
CA GLU A 79 -14.31 10.00 -22.46
C GLU A 79 -15.47 10.52 -23.35
N PHE A 80 -15.92 9.70 -24.30
CA PHE A 80 -17.04 10.00 -25.19
C PHE A 80 -18.35 9.34 -24.74
N GLY A 81 -18.35 8.64 -23.60
CA GLY A 81 -19.51 7.89 -23.11
C GLY A 81 -19.75 6.57 -23.84
N GLU A 82 -18.85 6.13 -24.73
CA GLU A 82 -19.03 4.90 -25.49
C GLU A 82 -18.76 3.68 -24.61
N PHE A 83 -19.54 2.61 -24.81
CA PHE A 83 -19.34 1.35 -24.10
C PHE A 83 -19.52 0.13 -25.02
N LEU A 84 -18.90 -0.98 -24.60
CA LEU A 84 -18.97 -2.25 -25.30
C LEU A 84 -19.10 -3.44 -24.33
N LEU A 85 -20.06 -4.31 -24.61
CA LEU A 85 -20.25 -5.60 -23.93
C LEU A 85 -20.28 -6.74 -24.96
N GLN A 86 -19.77 -7.91 -24.57
CA GLN A 86 -19.85 -9.13 -25.39
C GLN A 86 -20.80 -10.12 -24.74
N VAL A 87 -21.70 -10.71 -25.52
CA VAL A 87 -22.70 -11.69 -25.09
C VAL A 87 -22.69 -12.92 -26.01
N PRO A 88 -23.22 -14.07 -25.57
CA PRO A 88 -23.40 -15.24 -26.43
C PRO A 88 -24.22 -14.94 -27.70
N GLU A 89 -24.02 -15.70 -28.78
CA GLU A 89 -24.75 -15.49 -30.06
C GLU A 89 -26.28 -15.69 -29.94
N ASP A 90 -26.73 -16.53 -29.00
CA ASP A 90 -28.14 -16.83 -28.72
C ASP A 90 -28.77 -15.96 -27.61
N PHE A 91 -28.10 -14.85 -27.25
CA PHE A 91 -28.55 -13.92 -26.23
C PHE A 91 -29.94 -13.31 -26.53
N ASP A 92 -30.92 -13.53 -25.65
CA ASP A 92 -32.26 -12.94 -25.76
C ASP A 92 -32.31 -11.54 -25.15
N ALA A 93 -31.91 -10.55 -25.95
CA ALA A 93 -31.86 -9.15 -25.52
C ALA A 93 -33.19 -8.61 -24.98
N ALA A 94 -34.35 -9.19 -25.33
CA ALA A 94 -35.65 -8.66 -24.88
C ALA A 94 -35.88 -8.80 -23.37
N GLN A 95 -35.12 -9.65 -22.67
CA GLN A 95 -35.24 -9.90 -21.22
C GLN A 95 -34.31 -9.03 -20.37
N TYR A 96 -33.44 -8.22 -21.00
CA TYR A 96 -32.38 -7.50 -20.31
C TYR A 96 -32.49 -5.98 -20.50
N ALA A 97 -31.98 -5.26 -19.52
CA ALA A 97 -31.81 -3.81 -19.56
C ALA A 97 -30.34 -3.47 -19.30
N LEU A 98 -29.87 -2.40 -19.93
CA LEU A 98 -28.64 -1.74 -19.52
C LEU A 98 -28.99 -0.76 -18.41
N VAL A 99 -28.29 -0.86 -17.29
CA VAL A 99 -28.42 0.08 -16.16
C VAL A 99 -27.06 0.67 -15.90
N SER A 100 -26.98 1.99 -15.86
CA SER A 100 -25.75 2.67 -15.49
C SER A 100 -25.78 3.14 -14.05
N THR A 101 -24.59 3.22 -13.45
CA THR A 101 -24.34 3.80 -12.14
C THR A 101 -23.04 4.61 -12.18
N GLY A 102 -23.04 5.82 -11.62
CA GLY A 102 -21.85 6.67 -11.63
C GLY A 102 -21.58 7.33 -12.97
N GLY A 103 -20.40 7.94 -13.05
CA GLY A 103 -19.93 8.70 -14.19
C GLY A 103 -20.23 10.20 -14.07
N ILE A 104 -19.45 10.99 -14.79
CA ILE A 104 -19.57 12.44 -14.85
C ILE A 104 -19.89 12.83 -16.28
N ASP A 105 -20.88 13.69 -16.49
CA ASP A 105 -21.11 14.29 -17.80
C ASP A 105 -19.99 15.29 -18.13
N ALA A 106 -19.24 15.00 -19.18
CA ALA A 106 -18.08 15.78 -19.61
C ALA A 106 -18.42 17.21 -20.08
N LEU A 107 -19.69 17.52 -20.34
CA LEU A 107 -20.14 18.86 -20.75
C LEU A 107 -20.79 19.65 -19.63
N THR A 108 -21.52 18.99 -18.72
CA THR A 108 -22.25 19.67 -17.63
C THR A 108 -21.61 19.52 -16.27
N GLY A 109 -20.69 18.57 -16.10
CA GLY A 109 -20.13 18.20 -14.80
C GLY A 109 -21.12 17.46 -13.90
N VAL A 110 -22.33 17.11 -14.35
CA VAL A 110 -23.29 16.39 -13.52
C VAL A 110 -22.72 15.03 -13.12
N ASP A 111 -22.66 14.79 -11.81
CA ASP A 111 -22.32 13.50 -11.22
C ASP A 111 -23.56 12.60 -11.21
N PHE A 112 -23.47 11.47 -11.92
CA PHE A 112 -24.52 10.46 -12.02
C PHE A 112 -24.41 9.36 -10.98
N SER A 113 -23.48 9.44 -10.02
CA SER A 113 -23.34 8.48 -8.91
C SER A 113 -24.60 8.31 -8.06
N PRO A 114 -25.39 9.37 -7.76
CA PRO A 114 -26.64 9.22 -7.03
C PRO A 114 -27.78 8.61 -7.88
N PHE A 115 -27.60 8.50 -9.20
CA PHE A 115 -28.68 8.17 -10.12
C PHE A 115 -28.44 6.84 -10.84
N ARG A 116 -29.54 6.26 -11.33
CA ARG A 116 -29.50 5.09 -12.21
C ARG A 116 -30.14 5.44 -13.53
N LEU A 117 -29.35 5.47 -14.61
CA LEU A 117 -29.92 5.54 -15.95
C LEU A 117 -30.22 4.14 -16.43
N ARG A 118 -31.28 3.98 -17.21
CA ARG A 118 -31.78 2.67 -17.64
C ARG A 118 -32.19 2.72 -19.10
N SER A 119 -31.87 1.67 -19.82
CA SER A 119 -32.35 1.44 -21.19
C SER A 119 -32.69 -0.03 -21.40
N ASP A 120 -33.99 -0.33 -21.49
CA ASP A 120 -34.46 -1.67 -21.81
C ASP A 120 -34.09 -2.04 -23.25
N LEU A 121 -33.36 -3.13 -23.47
CA LEU A 121 -32.86 -3.50 -24.80
C LEU A 121 -33.98 -3.82 -25.81
N SER A 122 -35.18 -4.13 -25.31
CA SER A 122 -36.39 -4.30 -26.13
C SER A 122 -36.75 -3.04 -26.94
N LEU A 123 -36.31 -1.86 -26.50
CA LEU A 123 -36.50 -0.57 -27.19
C LEU A 123 -35.86 -0.55 -28.59
N PHE A 124 -34.79 -1.31 -28.79
CA PHE A 124 -33.96 -1.24 -30.00
C PHE A 124 -34.29 -2.33 -31.04
N ASN A 125 -35.34 -3.12 -30.82
CA ASN A 125 -35.82 -4.16 -31.76
C ASN A 125 -34.70 -5.10 -32.27
N GLY A 126 -33.75 -5.47 -31.40
CA GLY A 126 -32.62 -6.35 -31.73
C GLY A 126 -31.42 -5.65 -32.41
N GLN A 127 -31.44 -4.32 -32.55
CA GLN A 127 -30.28 -3.54 -33.02
C GLN A 127 -29.38 -3.19 -31.83
N LEU A 128 -28.31 -3.96 -31.64
CA LEU A 128 -27.42 -3.83 -30.49
C LEU A 128 -26.15 -3.01 -30.77
N ASP A 129 -26.00 -2.43 -31.97
CA ASP A 129 -24.79 -1.69 -32.38
C ASP A 129 -24.80 -0.20 -31.98
N ASN A 130 -25.94 0.33 -31.51
CA ASN A 130 -26.10 1.75 -31.18
C ASN A 130 -27.19 1.94 -30.10
N VAL A 131 -27.01 1.29 -28.95
CA VAL A 131 -27.92 1.40 -27.81
C VAL A 131 -27.65 2.70 -27.06
N ILE A 132 -28.69 3.47 -26.76
CA ILE A 132 -28.57 4.74 -26.02
C ILE A 132 -29.05 4.51 -24.58
N VAL A 133 -28.24 4.91 -23.60
CA VAL A 133 -28.60 5.00 -22.18
C VAL A 133 -28.55 6.47 -21.79
N SER A 134 -29.69 7.04 -21.39
CA SER A 134 -29.87 8.49 -21.20
C SER A 134 -31.03 8.79 -20.24
N PRO A 135 -31.18 10.03 -19.73
CA PRO A 135 -32.35 10.43 -18.95
C PRO A 135 -33.68 10.14 -19.66
N LEU A 136 -33.73 10.35 -20.99
CA LEU A 136 -34.94 10.13 -21.79
C LEU A 136 -35.28 8.64 -21.98
N THR A 137 -34.28 7.80 -22.23
CA THR A 137 -34.48 6.34 -22.33
C THR A 137 -34.82 5.71 -20.98
N THR A 138 -34.38 6.34 -19.88
CA THR A 138 -34.72 5.96 -18.50
C THR A 138 -36.21 6.18 -18.22
N LEU A 139 -36.73 7.37 -18.51
CA LEU A 139 -38.17 7.66 -18.38
C LEU A 139 -39.01 6.72 -19.25
N LEU A 140 -38.56 6.46 -20.48
CA LEU A 140 -39.24 5.55 -21.40
C LEU A 140 -39.25 4.09 -20.91
N SER A 141 -38.13 3.61 -20.34
CA SER A 141 -38.02 2.26 -19.78
C SER A 141 -38.96 2.06 -18.59
N TYR A 142 -39.07 3.05 -17.70
CA TYR A 142 -40.03 2.98 -16.59
C TYR A 142 -41.49 3.00 -17.06
N GLN A 143 -41.82 3.79 -18.08
CA GLN A 143 -43.15 3.85 -18.69
C GLN A 143 -43.56 2.53 -19.38
N LEU A 144 -42.60 1.79 -19.95
CA LEU A 144 -42.85 0.47 -20.53
C LEU A 144 -43.22 -0.59 -19.48
N ALA A 145 -42.60 -0.53 -18.29
CA ALA A 145 -42.83 -1.51 -17.22
C ALA A 145 -44.28 -1.51 -16.70
N GLU A 146 -45.07 -0.48 -17.00
CA GLU A 146 -46.48 -0.37 -16.61
C GLU A 146 -47.48 -1.10 -17.55
N ASN A 147 -46.98 -1.87 -18.54
CA ASN A 147 -47.73 -2.57 -19.59
C ASN A 147 -48.32 -1.66 -20.70
N ALA A 148 -47.80 -0.45 -20.87
CA ALA A 148 -48.15 0.41 -22.01
C ALA A 148 -47.46 -0.08 -23.31
N PRO A 149 -48.13 -0.06 -24.46
CA PRO A 149 -47.46 -0.21 -25.76
C PRO A 149 -46.37 0.87 -25.92
N LEU A 150 -45.22 0.52 -26.52
CA LEU A 150 -44.10 1.45 -26.76
C LEU A 150 -44.52 2.79 -27.39
N ALA A 151 -45.48 2.77 -28.32
CA ALA A 151 -45.99 3.97 -28.96
C ALA A 151 -46.73 4.91 -27.99
N ASP A 152 -47.43 4.35 -27.00
CA ASP A 152 -48.17 5.11 -26.00
C ASP A 152 -47.19 5.68 -24.96
N ALA A 153 -46.22 4.88 -24.49
CA ALA A 153 -45.14 5.32 -23.60
C ALA A 153 -44.31 6.46 -24.21
N ALA A 154 -43.90 6.33 -25.48
CA ALA A 154 -43.17 7.38 -26.18
C ALA A 154 -44.01 8.66 -26.34
N THR A 155 -45.31 8.53 -26.62
CA THR A 155 -46.22 9.68 -26.73
C THR A 155 -46.37 10.40 -25.39
N ALA A 156 -46.46 9.67 -24.27
CA ALA A 156 -46.55 10.24 -22.93
C ALA A 156 -45.29 11.04 -22.57
N VAL A 157 -44.10 10.45 -22.77
CA VAL A 157 -42.82 11.12 -22.50
C VAL A 157 -42.64 12.37 -23.37
N LEU A 158 -42.96 12.30 -24.67
CA LEU A 158 -42.87 13.47 -25.57
C LEU A 158 -43.84 14.59 -25.15
N ALA A 159 -45.07 14.25 -24.77
CA ALA A 159 -46.07 15.22 -24.34
C ALA A 159 -45.68 15.89 -23.02
N ALA A 160 -45.22 15.11 -22.05
CA ALA A 160 -44.75 15.60 -20.76
C ALA A 160 -43.57 16.58 -20.90
N LEU A 161 -42.60 16.24 -21.75
CA LEU A 161 -41.41 17.04 -21.99
C LEU A 161 -41.62 18.20 -22.96
N SER A 162 -42.86 18.43 -23.42
CA SER A 162 -43.20 19.44 -24.43
C SER A 162 -42.35 19.32 -25.72
N LEU A 163 -41.97 18.09 -26.07
CA LEU A 163 -41.18 17.79 -27.25
C LEU A 163 -42.08 17.70 -28.50
N PRO A 164 -41.56 18.03 -29.70
CA PRO A 164 -42.24 17.77 -30.96
C PRO A 164 -42.66 16.30 -31.08
N VAL A 165 -43.85 16.06 -31.65
CA VAL A 165 -44.42 14.70 -31.81
C VAL A 165 -43.55 13.79 -32.69
N ASP A 166 -42.69 14.37 -33.52
CA ASP A 166 -41.74 13.67 -34.39
C ASP A 166 -40.32 13.51 -33.79
N SER A 167 -40.09 13.93 -32.54
CA SER A 167 -38.84 13.69 -31.83
C SER A 167 -38.64 12.21 -31.52
N ASN A 168 -37.38 11.75 -31.54
CA ASN A 168 -37.02 10.38 -31.17
C ASN A 168 -36.34 10.35 -29.79
N PRO A 169 -37.01 9.88 -28.72
CA PRO A 169 -36.41 9.80 -27.38
C PRO A 169 -35.34 8.70 -27.25
N LEU A 170 -35.18 7.83 -28.26
CA LEU A 170 -34.11 6.82 -28.35
C LEU A 170 -32.85 7.34 -29.04
N ALA A 171 -32.86 8.59 -29.54
CA ALA A 171 -31.67 9.21 -30.10
C ALA A 171 -30.79 9.79 -28.98
N ASP A 172 -29.51 9.98 -29.27
CA ASP A 172 -28.61 10.74 -28.42
C ASP A 172 -29.18 12.17 -28.18
N PRO A 173 -29.40 12.57 -26.91
CA PRO A 173 -29.95 13.89 -26.58
C PRO A 173 -29.17 15.05 -27.20
N ALA A 174 -27.86 14.91 -27.38
CA ALA A 174 -26.98 15.94 -27.95
C ALA A 174 -27.29 16.29 -29.42
N THR A 175 -28.13 15.49 -30.10
CA THR A 175 -28.38 15.64 -31.55
C THR A 175 -29.32 16.77 -31.92
N THR A 176 -30.20 17.24 -31.02
CA THR A 176 -31.17 18.31 -31.33
C THR A 176 -31.41 19.28 -30.17
N PRO A 177 -31.73 20.55 -30.44
CA PRO A 177 -32.00 21.54 -29.39
C PRO A 177 -33.11 21.14 -28.42
N ALA A 178 -34.16 20.52 -28.95
CA ALA A 178 -35.31 20.12 -28.15
C ALA A 178 -34.95 18.99 -27.18
N LEU A 179 -34.18 17.99 -27.65
CA LEU A 179 -33.74 16.88 -26.81
C LEU A 179 -32.74 17.32 -25.73
N ILE A 180 -31.79 18.20 -26.05
CA ILE A 180 -30.87 18.78 -25.04
C ILE A 180 -31.67 19.48 -23.94
N LYS A 181 -32.59 20.38 -24.30
CA LYS A 181 -33.43 21.10 -23.32
C LYS A 181 -34.20 20.12 -22.44
N ALA A 182 -34.82 19.10 -23.04
CA ALA A 182 -35.61 18.12 -22.30
C ALA A 182 -34.74 17.26 -21.37
N SER A 183 -33.55 16.88 -21.79
CA SER A 183 -32.60 16.10 -21.00
C SER A 183 -32.10 16.89 -19.79
N LEU A 184 -31.61 18.12 -20.01
CA LEU A 184 -31.14 19.01 -18.94
C LEU A 184 -32.24 19.36 -17.91
N LEU A 185 -33.46 19.63 -18.36
CA LEU A 185 -34.58 19.87 -17.44
C LEU A 185 -34.95 18.60 -16.66
N THR A 186 -34.88 17.43 -17.29
CA THR A 186 -35.12 16.16 -16.60
C THR A 186 -34.08 15.93 -15.51
N VAL A 187 -32.80 16.17 -15.81
CA VAL A 187 -31.70 16.06 -14.84
C VAL A 187 -31.86 17.08 -13.72
N LYS A 188 -32.22 18.34 -14.02
CA LYS A 188 -32.51 19.34 -12.98
C LYS A 188 -33.59 18.86 -12.01
N ILE A 189 -34.73 18.38 -12.54
CA ILE A 189 -35.84 17.90 -11.69
C ILE A 189 -35.39 16.71 -10.84
N VAL A 190 -34.66 15.76 -11.42
CA VAL A 190 -34.15 14.58 -10.71
C VAL A 190 -33.19 14.97 -9.58
N ARG A 191 -32.28 15.93 -9.81
CA ARG A 191 -31.38 16.44 -8.77
C ARG A 191 -32.13 17.15 -7.65
N GLU A 192 -33.16 17.93 -7.97
CA GLU A 192 -34.01 18.57 -6.96
C GLU A 192 -34.80 17.53 -6.14
N LEU A 193 -35.28 16.46 -6.77
CA LEU A 193 -35.95 15.35 -6.08
C LEU A 193 -35.01 14.59 -5.14
N ASP A 194 -33.77 14.34 -5.58
CA ASP A 194 -32.73 13.75 -4.76
C ASP A 194 -32.39 14.63 -3.54
N SER A 195 -32.31 15.95 -3.75
CA SER A 195 -32.03 16.91 -2.67
C SER A 195 -33.07 16.88 -1.53
N VAL A 196 -34.32 16.49 -1.83
CA VAL A 196 -35.39 16.32 -0.84
C VAL A 196 -35.57 14.87 -0.36
N GLY A 197 -34.64 13.98 -0.74
CA GLY A 197 -34.55 12.60 -0.24
C GLY A 197 -35.41 11.57 -0.97
N VAL A 198 -35.76 11.81 -2.24
CA VAL A 198 -36.48 10.82 -3.06
C VAL A 198 -35.50 9.75 -3.56
N ALA A 199 -35.66 8.50 -3.09
CA ALA A 199 -34.70 7.41 -3.34
C ALA A 199 -34.57 6.93 -4.81
N GLU A 200 -35.61 7.08 -5.63
CA GLU A 200 -35.60 6.70 -7.06
C GLU A 200 -36.19 7.83 -7.91
N PRO A 201 -35.47 8.96 -8.07
CA PRO A 201 -36.02 10.19 -8.66
C PRO A 201 -36.58 10.00 -10.07
N PHE A 202 -35.86 9.27 -10.93
CA PHE A 202 -36.30 8.98 -12.30
C PHE A 202 -37.60 8.18 -12.34
N ARG A 203 -37.74 7.20 -11.44
CA ARG A 203 -38.96 6.38 -11.34
C ARG A 203 -40.12 7.19 -10.80
N ALA A 204 -39.88 8.02 -9.78
CA ALA A 204 -40.90 8.90 -9.20
C ALA A 204 -41.40 9.93 -10.24
N LEU A 205 -40.47 10.53 -10.99
CA LEU A 205 -40.79 11.44 -12.09
C LEU A 205 -41.58 10.74 -13.19
N ALA A 206 -41.16 9.54 -13.61
CA ALA A 206 -41.87 8.75 -14.62
C ALA A 206 -43.32 8.46 -14.21
N GLY A 207 -43.59 8.13 -12.95
CA GLY A 207 -44.95 7.86 -12.45
C GLY A 207 -45.88 9.08 -12.46
N GLN A 208 -45.36 10.30 -12.35
CA GLN A 208 -46.17 11.52 -12.45
C GLN A 208 -46.57 11.87 -13.89
N LEU A 209 -45.89 11.31 -14.89
CA LEU A 209 -46.22 11.55 -16.29
C LEU A 209 -47.60 10.97 -16.66
N ASP A 210 -48.06 9.93 -15.95
CA ASP A 210 -49.34 9.26 -16.18
C ASP A 210 -50.56 9.99 -15.59
N ASP A 211 -50.37 10.77 -14.51
CA ASP A 211 -51.45 11.51 -13.84
C ASP A 211 -51.79 12.84 -14.53
N GLY A 212 -51.13 13.15 -15.65
CA GLY A 212 -51.51 14.21 -16.57
C GLY A 212 -50.97 15.58 -16.17
N ILE A 213 -49.65 15.75 -16.28
CA ILE A 213 -49.05 17.09 -16.42
C ILE A 213 -49.75 17.78 -17.60
N GLU A 214 -50.53 18.83 -17.35
CA GLU A 214 -51.24 19.55 -18.42
C GLU A 214 -50.23 20.04 -19.46
N ALA A 215 -50.44 19.64 -20.72
CA ALA A 215 -49.52 19.85 -21.83
C ALA A 215 -49.15 21.33 -22.00
N GLY A 216 -47.88 21.66 -21.75
CA GLY A 216 -47.25 22.89 -22.22
C GLY A 216 -46.40 23.69 -21.23
N GLN A 217 -46.26 23.28 -19.97
CA GLN A 217 -45.35 23.94 -19.02
C GLN A 217 -44.83 22.93 -17.99
N ILE A 218 -43.57 22.52 -18.10
CA ILE A 218 -42.88 21.84 -16.99
C ILE A 218 -42.69 22.82 -15.80
N GLY A 219 -42.83 24.12 -16.03
CA GLY A 219 -42.58 25.14 -15.02
C GLY A 219 -43.67 25.45 -13.98
N MET A 220 -44.94 25.04 -14.12
CA MET A 220 -45.96 25.41 -13.11
C MET A 220 -47.18 24.46 -13.12
N ASN A 221 -47.23 23.43 -12.27
CA ASN A 221 -48.51 22.85 -11.77
C ASN A 221 -48.30 21.77 -10.67
N ASP A 222 -49.37 21.55 -9.90
CA ASP A 222 -49.53 20.72 -8.68
C ASP A 222 -48.87 19.32 -8.70
N GLY A 223 -48.55 18.73 -9.87
CA GLY A 223 -48.00 17.37 -9.97
C GLY A 223 -46.55 17.22 -9.50
N LEU A 224 -45.71 18.25 -9.65
CA LEU A 224 -44.34 18.21 -9.11
C LEU A 224 -44.31 18.51 -7.60
N THR A 225 -45.24 19.33 -7.09
CA THR A 225 -45.41 19.50 -5.63
C THR A 225 -45.83 18.21 -4.94
N ASP A 226 -46.58 17.34 -5.63
CA ASP A 226 -46.98 16.03 -5.11
C ASP A 226 -45.80 15.06 -4.90
N LEU A 227 -44.65 15.34 -5.54
CA LEU A 227 -43.38 14.62 -5.31
C LEU A 227 -42.56 15.17 -4.13
N GLY A 228 -43.07 16.18 -3.42
CA GLY A 228 -42.41 16.74 -2.23
C GLY A 228 -41.40 17.85 -2.50
N LEU A 229 -41.32 18.36 -3.74
CA LEU A 229 -40.49 19.52 -4.07
C LEU A 229 -40.96 20.79 -3.36
N THR A 230 -40.01 21.57 -2.85
CA THR A 230 -40.29 22.85 -2.18
C THR A 230 -40.59 23.95 -3.20
N THR A 231 -41.21 25.04 -2.75
CA THR A 231 -41.43 26.23 -3.61
C THR A 231 -40.11 26.77 -4.18
N GLU A 232 -39.03 26.71 -3.40
CA GLU A 232 -37.70 27.14 -3.83
C GLU A 232 -37.16 26.23 -4.94
N ALA A 233 -37.27 24.90 -4.80
CA ALA A 233 -36.86 23.95 -5.83
C ALA A 233 -37.64 24.16 -7.14
N LEU A 234 -38.95 24.44 -7.04
CA LEU A 234 -39.78 24.73 -8.21
C LEU A 234 -39.41 26.06 -8.88
N ASN A 235 -39.08 27.08 -8.10
CA ASN A 235 -38.57 28.34 -8.65
C ASN A 235 -37.25 28.11 -9.40
N ARG A 236 -36.32 27.33 -8.84
CA ARG A 236 -35.04 27.00 -9.51
C ARG A 236 -35.24 26.25 -10.84
N ILE A 237 -36.16 25.29 -10.87
CA ILE A 237 -36.54 24.59 -12.12
C ILE A 237 -37.11 25.59 -13.13
N GLY A 238 -38.01 26.48 -12.68
CA GLY A 238 -38.62 27.52 -13.52
C GLY A 238 -37.62 28.52 -14.08
N ASP A 239 -36.66 28.97 -13.26
CA ASP A 239 -35.61 29.92 -13.65
C ASP A 239 -34.71 29.33 -14.74
N LEU A 240 -34.29 28.07 -14.57
CA LEU A 240 -33.54 27.34 -15.61
C LEU A 240 -34.38 27.19 -16.88
N GLU A 241 -35.66 26.81 -16.78
CA GLU A 241 -36.54 26.68 -17.93
C GLU A 241 -36.67 28.00 -18.70
N GLU A 242 -36.88 29.13 -18.00
CA GLU A 242 -36.98 30.45 -18.59
C GLU A 242 -35.70 30.82 -19.34
N ARG A 243 -34.53 30.63 -18.73
CA ARG A 243 -33.24 30.90 -19.36
C ARG A 243 -32.98 30.04 -20.60
N LEU A 244 -33.43 28.77 -20.59
CA LEU A 244 -33.32 27.88 -21.74
C LEU A 244 -34.26 28.24 -22.91
N THR A 245 -35.24 29.14 -22.75
CA THR A 245 -36.20 29.51 -23.81
C THR A 245 -35.72 30.61 -24.78
N GLY A 246 -34.65 31.35 -24.46
CA GLY A 246 -34.27 32.59 -25.17
C GLY A 246 -33.18 32.47 -26.25
N THR A 247 -32.36 31.41 -26.24
CA THR A 247 -31.16 31.29 -27.09
C THR A 247 -30.95 29.85 -27.51
N ALA A 248 -30.31 29.63 -28.66
CA ALA A 248 -29.90 28.29 -29.06
C ALA A 248 -28.97 27.70 -27.99
N GLN A 249 -29.36 26.54 -27.45
CA GLN A 249 -28.50 25.44 -27.01
C GLN A 249 -27.19 25.84 -26.33
N ASP A 250 -27.13 25.79 -25.00
CA ASP A 250 -25.83 25.78 -24.35
C ASP A 250 -25.88 25.05 -23.00
N TYR A 251 -25.07 24.00 -22.87
CA TYR A 251 -24.81 23.32 -21.60
C TYR A 251 -24.28 24.32 -20.56
N SER A 252 -23.63 25.40 -21.01
CA SER A 252 -23.11 26.48 -20.14
C SER A 252 -24.17 27.16 -19.27
N ILE A 253 -25.42 27.31 -19.76
CA ILE A 253 -26.50 27.91 -18.97
C ILE A 253 -26.86 27.04 -17.77
N PHE A 254 -26.91 25.72 -17.99
CA PHE A 254 -27.17 24.75 -16.94
C PHE A 254 -26.05 24.78 -15.91
N VAL A 255 -24.80 24.69 -16.36
CA VAL A 255 -23.61 24.76 -15.49
C VAL A 255 -23.61 26.04 -14.65
N GLU A 256 -23.85 27.20 -15.27
CA GLU A 256 -23.87 28.49 -14.57
C GLU A 256 -24.96 28.55 -13.49
N GLU A 257 -26.16 28.02 -13.75
CA GLU A 257 -27.23 28.00 -12.73
C GLU A 257 -26.92 27.05 -11.57
N GLU A 258 -26.43 25.86 -11.87
CA GLU A 258 -26.11 24.87 -10.84
C GLU A 258 -24.95 25.31 -9.95
N LEU A 259 -23.91 25.89 -10.54
CA LEU A 259 -22.79 26.45 -9.79
C LEU A 259 -23.20 27.70 -9.01
N PHE A 260 -24.09 28.54 -9.54
CA PHE A 260 -24.60 29.70 -8.80
C PHE A 260 -25.43 29.28 -7.58
N GLN A 261 -26.23 28.22 -7.71
CA GLN A 261 -26.92 27.63 -6.57
C GLN A 261 -25.93 27.11 -5.52
N ALA A 262 -24.93 26.33 -5.94
CA ALA A 262 -23.92 25.78 -5.04
C ALA A 262 -23.06 26.88 -4.38
N LEU A 263 -22.80 27.98 -5.08
CA LEU A 263 -22.17 29.18 -4.53
C LEU A 263 -23.05 29.78 -3.42
N GLY A 264 -24.36 29.91 -3.63
CA GLY A 264 -25.28 30.40 -2.61
C GLY A 264 -25.28 29.54 -1.34
N GLU A 265 -25.28 28.21 -1.50
CA GLU A 265 -25.15 27.26 -0.38
C GLU A 265 -23.80 27.44 0.36
N SER A 266 -22.72 27.62 -0.38
CA SER A 266 -21.37 27.83 0.17
C SER A 266 -21.25 29.15 0.93
N VAL A 267 -21.80 30.24 0.37
CA VAL A 267 -21.87 31.57 0.99
C VAL A 267 -22.67 31.53 2.28
N ALA A 268 -23.78 30.78 2.32
CA ALA A 268 -24.57 30.61 3.54
C ALA A 268 -23.81 29.88 4.65
N LEU A 269 -22.94 28.93 4.29
CA LEU A 269 -22.08 28.21 5.24
C LEU A 269 -20.91 29.08 5.75
N LEU A 270 -20.35 29.93 4.90
CA LEU A 270 -19.26 30.84 5.24
C LEU A 270 -19.71 32.04 6.08
N PHE A 271 -20.92 32.56 5.83
CA PHE A 271 -21.44 33.78 6.47
C PHE A 271 -22.81 33.57 7.14
N PRO A 272 -22.93 32.69 8.14
CA PRO A 272 -24.22 32.23 8.67
C PRO A 272 -25.10 33.33 9.31
N ASP A 273 -24.51 34.45 9.75
CA ASP A 273 -25.21 35.48 10.53
C ASP A 273 -25.72 36.69 9.72
N THR A 274 -25.33 36.82 8.44
CA THR A 274 -25.49 38.09 7.68
C THR A 274 -25.91 37.94 6.22
N VAL A 275 -26.34 36.75 5.79
CA VAL A 275 -26.64 36.43 4.38
C VAL A 275 -28.06 36.81 3.95
N ASP A 276 -28.16 37.43 2.78
CA ASP A 276 -29.40 37.66 2.02
C ASP A 276 -29.22 37.20 0.57
N LEU A 277 -29.46 35.92 0.29
CA LEU A 277 -29.25 35.34 -1.05
C LEU A 277 -30.21 35.90 -2.12
N ASP A 278 -31.27 36.60 -1.71
CA ASP A 278 -32.22 37.25 -2.62
C ASP A 278 -31.76 38.66 -3.06
N ASP A 279 -30.61 39.15 -2.56
CA ASP A 279 -30.08 40.47 -2.91
C ASP A 279 -29.76 40.58 -4.41
N GLU A 280 -30.22 41.65 -5.05
CA GLU A 280 -30.08 41.85 -6.50
C GLU A 280 -28.61 42.03 -6.92
N ALA A 281 -27.78 42.68 -6.07
CA ALA A 281 -26.36 42.85 -6.35
C ALA A 281 -25.61 41.52 -6.18
N PHE A 282 -25.94 40.72 -5.15
CA PHE A 282 -25.41 39.37 -5.00
C PHE A 282 -25.74 38.50 -6.22
N ASN A 283 -27.00 38.52 -6.69
CA ASN A 283 -27.41 37.75 -7.86
C ASN A 283 -26.64 38.12 -9.14
N VAL A 284 -26.29 39.40 -9.32
CA VAL A 284 -25.48 39.85 -10.46
C VAL A 284 -24.01 39.45 -10.27
N ASN A 285 -23.43 39.75 -9.11
CA ASN A 285 -22.02 39.54 -8.82
C ASN A 285 -21.66 38.06 -8.72
N GLY A 286 -22.46 37.26 -8.01
CA GLY A 286 -22.23 35.83 -7.85
C GLY A 286 -22.33 35.06 -9.18
N ARG A 287 -23.17 35.50 -10.12
CA ARG A 287 -23.20 34.94 -11.48
C ARG A 287 -21.94 35.30 -12.28
N GLU A 288 -21.40 36.50 -12.09
CA GLU A 288 -20.13 36.87 -12.70
C GLU A 288 -18.97 36.04 -12.13
N LEU A 289 -18.94 35.81 -10.82
CA LEU A 289 -17.98 34.91 -10.17
C LEU A 289 -18.01 33.51 -10.79
N VAL A 290 -19.21 32.93 -10.93
CA VAL A 290 -19.38 31.61 -11.56
C VAL A 290 -18.90 31.58 -13.00
N ARG A 291 -19.17 32.61 -13.80
CA ARG A 291 -18.68 32.67 -15.18
C ARG A 291 -17.17 32.73 -15.25
N ASP A 292 -16.53 33.48 -14.36
CA ASP A 292 -15.07 33.56 -14.31
C ASP A 292 -14.48 32.21 -13.86
N MET A 293 -15.07 31.53 -12.87
CA MET A 293 -14.66 30.17 -12.48
C MET A 293 -14.80 29.16 -13.63
N VAL A 294 -15.95 29.13 -14.33
CA VAL A 294 -16.16 28.25 -15.48
C VAL A 294 -15.17 28.54 -16.60
N ARG A 295 -14.86 29.82 -16.83
CA ARG A 295 -13.88 30.24 -17.83
C ARG A 295 -12.46 29.81 -17.48
N ALA A 296 -12.11 29.85 -16.19
CA ALA A 296 -10.82 29.44 -15.68
C ALA A 296 -10.62 27.92 -15.72
N ALA A 297 -11.67 27.14 -15.42
CA ALA A 297 -11.66 25.68 -15.55
C ALA A 297 -11.41 25.19 -16.99
N GLY A 298 -11.80 25.98 -17.99
CA GLY A 298 -11.45 25.73 -19.39
C GLY A 298 -12.21 24.53 -19.98
N GLU A 299 -11.47 23.51 -20.41
CA GLU A 299 -12.06 22.25 -20.93
C GLU A 299 -12.36 21.24 -19.81
N GLU A 300 -11.86 21.46 -18.59
CA GLU A 300 -12.10 20.60 -17.46
C GLU A 300 -13.53 20.82 -16.92
N PRO A 301 -14.41 19.81 -16.89
CA PRO A 301 -15.74 19.97 -16.36
C PRO A 301 -15.68 20.13 -14.85
N ILE A 302 -16.24 21.22 -14.31
CA ILE A 302 -16.39 21.37 -12.86
C ILE A 302 -17.44 20.37 -12.38
N PRO A 303 -17.09 19.35 -11.57
CA PRO A 303 -18.05 18.38 -11.10
C PRO A 303 -19.12 19.07 -10.26
N LEU A 304 -20.39 18.82 -10.57
CA LEU A 304 -21.54 19.34 -9.83
C LEU A 304 -21.91 18.41 -8.65
N ASN A 305 -20.91 17.72 -8.10
CA ASN A 305 -20.99 17.15 -6.75
C ASN A 305 -20.94 18.32 -5.76
N ARG A 306 -21.47 18.21 -4.54
CA ARG A 306 -21.47 19.36 -3.61
C ARG A 306 -20.07 19.87 -3.22
N ILE A 307 -19.03 19.06 -3.45
CA ILE A 307 -17.67 19.27 -2.96
C ILE A 307 -16.91 20.26 -3.85
N ALA A 308 -16.81 20.01 -5.16
CA ALA A 308 -15.99 20.83 -6.04
C ALA A 308 -16.48 22.29 -6.13
N PRO A 309 -17.78 22.60 -6.29
CA PRO A 309 -18.28 23.97 -6.28
C PRO A 309 -18.05 24.66 -4.94
N GLN A 310 -18.19 23.95 -3.82
CA GLN A 310 -17.91 24.50 -2.50
C GLN A 310 -16.42 24.78 -2.29
N ARG A 311 -15.53 23.91 -2.77
CA ARG A 311 -14.08 24.11 -2.76
C ARG A 311 -13.71 25.35 -3.57
N LEU A 312 -14.16 25.44 -4.82
CA LEU A 312 -13.90 26.59 -5.69
C LEU A 312 -14.46 27.88 -5.10
N ALA A 313 -15.66 27.86 -4.53
CA ALA A 313 -16.24 29.01 -3.85
C ALA A 313 -15.39 29.46 -2.65
N ARG A 314 -14.94 28.53 -1.79
CA ARG A 314 -14.09 28.86 -0.63
C ARG A 314 -12.76 29.47 -1.06
N TYR A 315 -12.10 28.87 -2.04
CA TYR A 315 -10.86 29.39 -2.64
C TYR A 315 -11.07 30.80 -3.20
N ALA A 316 -12.03 30.97 -4.12
CA ALA A 316 -12.25 32.23 -4.81
C ALA A 316 -12.71 33.35 -3.86
N LEU A 317 -13.50 33.02 -2.82
CA LEU A 317 -13.93 34.02 -1.84
C LEU A 317 -12.77 34.45 -0.94
N HIS A 318 -11.91 33.53 -0.54
CA HIS A 318 -10.78 33.83 0.33
C HIS A 318 -9.68 34.62 -0.40
N ASP A 319 -9.14 34.06 -1.49
CA ASP A 319 -7.94 34.60 -2.14
C ASP A 319 -8.19 35.94 -2.85
N TYR A 320 -9.43 36.19 -3.28
CA TYR A 320 -9.83 37.48 -3.88
C TYR A 320 -10.41 38.47 -2.85
N GLY A 321 -10.27 38.18 -1.55
CA GLY A 321 -10.56 39.10 -0.45
C GLY A 321 -12.04 39.40 -0.24
N PHE A 322 -12.90 38.38 -0.26
CA PHE A 322 -14.33 38.46 0.05
C PHE A 322 -14.61 37.95 1.48
N ASP A 323 -14.06 38.64 2.48
CA ASP A 323 -14.12 38.21 3.89
C ASP A 323 -15.51 38.34 4.53
N LEU A 324 -16.41 39.12 3.93
CA LEU A 324 -17.77 39.37 4.44
C LEU A 324 -18.80 39.28 3.32
N PHE A 325 -20.04 38.90 3.66
CA PHE A 325 -21.16 38.94 2.70
C PHE A 325 -21.36 40.33 2.06
N ALA A 326 -21.04 41.41 2.78
CA ALA A 326 -21.12 42.78 2.26
C ALA A 326 -20.22 42.99 1.02
N ASP A 327 -19.10 42.28 0.92
CA ASP A 327 -18.17 42.36 -0.21
C ASP A 327 -18.76 41.75 -1.49
N LEU A 328 -19.74 40.85 -1.36
CA LEU A 328 -20.47 40.24 -2.49
C LEU A 328 -21.62 41.12 -3.01
N THR A 329 -21.99 42.16 -2.26
CA THR A 329 -23.10 43.08 -2.58
C THR A 329 -22.63 44.46 -3.02
N VAL A 330 -21.32 44.64 -3.23
CA VAL A 330 -20.74 45.89 -3.75
C VAL A 330 -21.18 46.15 -5.20
N SER A 331 -20.88 47.35 -5.72
CA SER A 331 -21.17 47.66 -7.12
C SER A 331 -20.44 46.71 -8.07
N ALA A 332 -21.06 46.35 -9.20
CA ALA A 332 -20.45 45.43 -10.17
C ALA A 332 -19.04 45.86 -10.65
N GLU A 333 -18.75 47.17 -10.71
CA GLU A 333 -17.41 47.68 -11.06
C GLU A 333 -16.38 47.40 -9.95
N GLU A 334 -16.78 47.54 -8.68
CA GLU A 334 -15.94 47.23 -7.53
C GLU A 334 -15.73 45.71 -7.38
N PHE A 335 -16.79 44.93 -7.60
CA PHE A 335 -16.75 43.47 -7.56
C PHE A 335 -15.80 42.91 -8.63
N ALA A 336 -16.00 43.31 -9.90
CA ALA A 336 -15.11 42.93 -11.01
C ALA A 336 -13.68 43.45 -10.80
N GLY A 337 -13.52 44.57 -10.06
CA GLY A 337 -12.23 45.08 -9.63
C GLY A 337 -11.44 44.06 -8.82
N ARG A 338 -12.08 43.39 -7.84
CA ARG A 338 -11.48 42.36 -6.99
C ARG A 338 -11.10 41.11 -7.79
N LEU A 339 -11.95 40.67 -8.72
CA LEU A 339 -11.68 39.48 -9.56
C LEU A 339 -10.48 39.62 -10.50
N ASN A 340 -9.90 40.80 -10.67
CA ASN A 340 -8.67 40.97 -11.45
C ASN A 340 -7.40 40.44 -10.73
N GLY A 341 -7.54 40.00 -9.48
CA GLY A 341 -6.42 39.50 -8.67
C GLY A 341 -5.47 40.61 -8.22
N ASP A 342 -4.35 40.20 -7.64
CA ASP A 342 -3.24 41.05 -7.25
C ASP A 342 -1.93 40.52 -7.84
N ALA A 343 -1.53 41.08 -8.98
CA ALA A 343 -0.31 40.68 -9.68
C ALA A 343 0.98 40.98 -8.88
N GLU A 344 0.96 41.87 -7.89
CA GLU A 344 2.11 42.07 -6.99
C GLU A 344 2.23 40.95 -5.96
N ALA A 345 1.09 40.33 -5.59
CA ALA A 345 1.01 39.15 -4.74
C ALA A 345 1.01 37.81 -5.52
N GLY A 346 1.14 37.85 -6.85
CA GLY A 346 1.17 36.65 -7.69
C GLY A 346 -0.21 36.08 -8.05
N LEU A 347 -1.31 36.69 -7.58
CA LEU A 347 -2.67 36.23 -7.86
C LEU A 347 -3.15 36.72 -9.23
N ALA A 348 -3.37 35.80 -10.16
CA ALA A 348 -3.91 36.08 -11.49
C ALA A 348 -5.38 36.54 -11.44
N PRO A 349 -5.92 37.17 -12.50
CA PRO A 349 -7.36 37.35 -12.64
C PRO A 349 -8.10 36.01 -12.56
N LEU A 350 -9.24 35.95 -11.87
CA LEU A 350 -9.96 34.69 -11.62
C LEU A 350 -10.25 33.91 -12.90
N ALA A 351 -10.70 34.59 -13.95
CA ALA A 351 -11.00 34.00 -15.25
C ALA A 351 -9.80 33.37 -15.98
N GLU A 352 -8.58 33.58 -15.50
CA GLU A 352 -7.31 33.09 -16.07
C GLU A 352 -6.46 32.36 -15.01
N ASN A 353 -7.00 32.11 -13.82
CA ASN A 353 -6.29 31.46 -12.73
C ASN A 353 -6.22 29.94 -12.97
N PRO A 354 -5.01 29.35 -13.07
CA PRO A 354 -4.84 27.93 -13.37
C PRO A 354 -5.34 27.01 -12.26
N ASP A 355 -5.28 27.44 -10.99
CA ASP A 355 -5.63 26.64 -9.80
C ASP A 355 -7.10 26.23 -9.83
N ILE A 356 -7.98 27.03 -10.45
CA ILE A 356 -9.40 26.68 -10.59
C ILE A 356 -9.60 25.37 -11.36
N SER A 357 -8.79 25.12 -12.39
CA SER A 357 -8.87 23.87 -13.16
C SER A 357 -8.35 22.68 -12.36
N GLU A 358 -7.28 22.86 -11.59
CA GLU A 358 -6.67 21.83 -10.75
C GLU A 358 -7.62 21.45 -9.60
N LEU A 359 -8.14 22.45 -8.87
CA LEU A 359 -9.10 22.29 -7.79
C LEU A 359 -10.42 21.63 -8.23
N ALA A 360 -10.85 21.89 -9.47
CA ALA A 360 -12.04 21.28 -10.06
C ALA A 360 -11.83 19.78 -10.33
N ALA A 361 -10.62 19.37 -10.76
CA ALA A 361 -10.28 17.99 -11.07
C ALA A 361 -10.03 17.12 -9.81
N LEU A 362 -9.72 17.73 -8.67
CA LEU A 362 -9.45 17.02 -7.42
C LEU A 362 -10.63 16.17 -6.93
N THR A 363 -10.37 14.90 -6.66
CA THR A 363 -11.36 13.93 -6.15
C THR A 363 -11.29 13.73 -4.63
N SER A 364 -10.28 14.29 -3.97
CA SER A 364 -10.18 14.35 -2.51
C SER A 364 -11.39 15.09 -1.91
N LEU A 365 -11.62 14.97 -0.60
CA LEU A 365 -12.65 15.79 0.05
C LEU A 365 -12.13 17.21 0.29
N TYR A 366 -10.89 17.30 0.75
CA TYR A 366 -10.21 18.56 1.05
C TYR A 366 -9.09 18.84 0.05
N ALA A 367 -8.85 20.11 -0.22
CA ALA A 367 -7.65 20.60 -0.88
C ALA A 367 -6.94 21.49 0.15
N VAL A 368 -5.68 21.22 0.48
CA VAL A 368 -5.00 21.89 1.61
C VAL A 368 -4.87 23.39 1.41
N GLU A 369 -4.73 23.83 0.15
CA GLU A 369 -4.68 25.25 -0.23
C GLU A 369 -6.02 25.99 -0.08
N VAL A 370 -7.13 25.26 0.13
CA VAL A 370 -8.47 25.83 0.23
C VAL A 370 -8.91 25.94 1.69
N PRO A 371 -9.32 27.14 2.15
CA PRO A 371 -9.66 27.34 3.55
C PRO A 371 -10.83 26.47 4.00
N LEU A 372 -10.71 25.94 5.22
CA LEU A 372 -11.76 25.26 5.95
C LEU A 372 -12.93 26.21 6.25
N LEU A 373 -14.11 25.62 6.41
CA LEU A 373 -15.25 26.38 6.94
C LEU A 373 -14.94 26.81 8.38
N PRO A 374 -15.42 27.98 8.85
CA PRO A 374 -15.22 28.43 10.23
C PRO A 374 -15.71 27.46 11.30
N THR A 375 -16.64 26.56 10.95
CA THR A 375 -17.18 25.52 11.84
C THR A 375 -16.36 24.22 11.84
N ASN A 376 -15.38 24.12 10.94
CA ASN A 376 -14.55 22.94 10.70
C ASN A 376 -13.07 23.16 11.02
N LEU A 377 -12.69 24.31 11.61
CA LEU A 377 -11.31 24.53 12.07
C LEU A 377 -10.89 23.39 12.99
N LEU A 378 -9.70 22.85 12.77
CA LEU A 378 -9.26 21.59 13.37
C LEU A 378 -8.94 21.78 14.86
N GLY A 379 -8.23 22.86 15.19
CA GLY A 379 -7.62 23.03 16.51
C GLY A 379 -6.84 21.79 16.93
N ASN A 380 -6.85 21.49 18.23
CA ASN A 380 -6.16 20.32 18.80
C ASN A 380 -7.02 19.03 18.80
N ASP A 381 -8.07 18.94 17.95
CA ASP A 381 -8.88 17.72 17.85
C ASP A 381 -8.19 16.69 16.95
N ASN A 382 -7.60 15.66 17.58
CA ASN A 382 -6.88 14.60 16.89
C ASN A 382 -7.73 13.89 15.82
N ALA A 383 -9.02 13.66 16.06
CA ALA A 383 -9.87 12.97 15.10
C ALA A 383 -10.18 13.86 13.88
N ALA A 384 -10.35 15.16 14.10
CA ALA A 384 -10.54 16.12 13.02
C ALA A 384 -9.28 16.25 12.16
N ARG A 385 -8.09 16.35 12.79
CA ARG A 385 -6.80 16.41 12.08
C ARG A 385 -6.53 15.16 11.23
N VAL A 386 -6.69 13.96 11.82
CA VAL A 386 -6.56 12.68 11.11
C VAL A 386 -7.52 12.62 9.92
N SER A 387 -8.79 12.98 10.13
CA SER A 387 -9.80 12.95 9.07
C SER A 387 -9.50 13.96 7.96
N TYR A 388 -9.02 15.15 8.31
CA TYR A 388 -8.65 16.19 7.34
C TYR A 388 -7.47 15.74 6.48
N TYR A 389 -6.38 15.31 7.11
CA TYR A 389 -5.15 14.90 6.42
C TYR A 389 -5.40 13.75 5.45
N TYR A 390 -6.01 12.65 5.90
CA TYR A 390 -6.14 11.48 5.03
C TYR A 390 -7.20 11.63 3.93
N GLN A 391 -8.09 12.62 4.05
CA GLN A 391 -9.10 12.96 3.05
C GLN A 391 -8.73 14.20 2.23
N SER A 392 -7.53 14.76 2.43
CA SER A 392 -6.99 15.84 1.62
C SER A 392 -6.13 15.31 0.46
N ASP A 393 -5.78 16.22 -0.44
CA ASP A 393 -4.80 16.05 -1.51
C ASP A 393 -3.34 15.90 -1.00
N ALA A 394 -3.06 16.24 0.26
CA ALA A 394 -1.77 15.97 0.90
C ALA A 394 -1.60 14.50 1.35
N SER A 395 -2.69 13.73 1.37
CA SER A 395 -2.67 12.32 1.78
C SER A 395 -1.81 11.47 0.83
N PRO A 396 -0.82 10.71 1.33
CA PRO A 396 -0.06 9.79 0.49
C PRO A 396 -0.94 8.69 -0.11
N PHE A 397 -2.05 8.36 0.55
CA PHE A 397 -3.02 7.40 0.03
C PHE A 397 -3.78 7.97 -1.16
N TYR A 398 -4.16 9.25 -1.11
CA TYR A 398 -4.76 9.93 -2.26
C TYR A 398 -3.81 9.94 -3.46
N ALA A 399 -2.55 10.33 -3.24
CA ALA A 399 -1.53 10.33 -4.29
C ALA A 399 -1.31 8.94 -4.90
N ALA A 400 -1.30 7.88 -4.08
CA ALA A 400 -1.20 6.51 -4.55
C ALA A 400 -2.46 6.06 -5.32
N GLU A 401 -3.66 6.47 -4.91
CA GLU A 401 -4.91 6.20 -5.63
C GLU A 401 -4.93 6.86 -7.03
N GLN A 402 -4.32 8.04 -7.20
CA GLN A 402 -4.21 8.69 -8.53
C GLN A 402 -3.37 7.89 -9.55
N LEU A 403 -2.60 6.89 -9.08
CA LEU A 403 -1.85 5.97 -9.94
C LEU A 403 -2.75 4.91 -10.58
N VAL A 404 -3.93 4.68 -10.01
CA VAL A 404 -4.90 3.70 -10.50
C VAL A 404 -5.49 4.17 -11.83
N GLY A 405 -5.55 3.27 -12.80
CA GLY A 405 -6.09 3.58 -14.13
C GLY A 405 -5.10 4.24 -15.09
N GLN A 406 -3.91 4.62 -14.61
CA GLN A 406 -2.81 5.09 -15.47
C GLN A 406 -2.34 3.99 -16.44
N ILE A 407 -2.52 2.72 -16.06
CA ILE A 407 -2.32 1.55 -16.92
C ILE A 407 -3.64 0.76 -16.95
N ALA A 408 -4.10 0.41 -18.15
CA ALA A 408 -5.29 -0.42 -18.36
C ALA A 408 -4.98 -1.92 -18.11
N ASP A 409 -4.54 -2.26 -16.90
CA ASP A 409 -4.29 -3.62 -16.44
C ASP A 409 -4.79 -3.79 -14.99
N ASP A 410 -5.84 -4.58 -14.83
CA ASP A 410 -6.49 -4.81 -13.54
C ASP A 410 -5.54 -5.45 -12.52
N LEU A 411 -4.56 -6.27 -12.94
CA LEU A 411 -3.63 -6.90 -12.00
C LEU A 411 -2.66 -5.87 -11.40
N ILE A 412 -2.25 -4.88 -12.20
CA ILE A 412 -1.38 -3.78 -11.74
C ILE A 412 -2.19 -2.86 -10.82
N ASN A 413 -3.40 -2.46 -11.24
CA ASN A 413 -4.27 -1.59 -10.46
C ASN A 413 -4.70 -2.24 -9.14
N ASP A 414 -5.01 -3.54 -9.14
CA ASP A 414 -5.31 -4.30 -7.92
C ASP A 414 -4.12 -4.30 -6.96
N ALA A 415 -2.89 -4.45 -7.45
CA ALA A 415 -1.69 -4.45 -6.61
C ALA A 415 -1.49 -3.09 -5.92
N ILE A 416 -1.62 -1.99 -6.67
CA ILE A 416 -1.56 -0.63 -6.14
C ILE A 416 -2.65 -0.42 -5.08
N LEU A 417 -3.89 -0.85 -5.36
CA LEU A 417 -5.00 -0.72 -4.42
C LEU A 417 -4.81 -1.58 -3.15
N ILE A 418 -4.16 -2.74 -3.25
CA ILE A 418 -3.79 -3.55 -2.08
C ILE A 418 -2.82 -2.77 -1.18
N ASP A 419 -1.81 -2.11 -1.76
CA ASP A 419 -0.87 -1.29 -1.00
C ASP A 419 -1.61 -0.12 -0.32
N VAL A 420 -2.52 0.57 -1.03
CA VAL A 420 -3.38 1.60 -0.43
C VAL A 420 -4.23 1.05 0.72
N VAL A 421 -4.84 -0.13 0.55
CA VAL A 421 -5.63 -0.80 1.59
C VAL A 421 -4.77 -1.15 2.80
N GLU A 422 -3.53 -1.59 2.60
CA GLU A 422 -2.56 -1.84 3.69
C GLU A 422 -2.28 -0.55 4.48
N GLY A 423 -1.95 0.55 3.79
CA GLY A 423 -1.68 1.84 4.45
C GLY A 423 -2.89 2.37 5.20
N LYS A 424 -4.06 2.40 4.55
CA LYS A 424 -5.32 2.83 5.18
C LYS A 424 -5.69 1.96 6.39
N SER A 425 -5.50 0.63 6.30
CA SER A 425 -5.76 -0.27 7.43
C SER A 425 -4.81 -0.03 8.61
N THR A 426 -3.54 0.29 8.31
CA THR A 426 -2.53 0.60 9.33
C THR A 426 -2.76 1.97 9.96
N ALA A 427 -3.26 2.94 9.19
CA ALA A 427 -3.68 4.25 9.66
C ALA A 427 -5.04 4.25 10.40
N GLY A 428 -5.76 3.13 10.42
CA GLY A 428 -7.06 2.99 11.09
C GLY A 428 -8.28 3.44 10.26
N LEU A 429 -8.12 3.67 8.96
CA LEU A 429 -9.16 4.11 8.02
C LEU A 429 -9.93 2.91 7.43
N PHE A 430 -10.51 2.09 8.30
CA PHE A 430 -11.09 0.79 7.91
C PHE A 430 -12.26 0.88 6.94
N ASP A 431 -13.14 1.87 7.12
CA ASP A 431 -14.33 1.99 6.28
C ASP A 431 -13.94 2.36 4.84
N GLU A 432 -12.98 3.27 4.68
CA GLU A 432 -12.44 3.66 3.38
C GLU A 432 -11.69 2.50 2.71
N ALA A 433 -10.83 1.80 3.46
CA ALA A 433 -10.13 0.63 2.97
C ALA A 433 -11.10 -0.49 2.53
N ARG A 434 -12.18 -0.71 3.29
CA ARG A 434 -13.22 -1.69 2.95
C ARG A 434 -13.94 -1.32 1.65
N VAL A 435 -14.29 -0.05 1.46
CA VAL A 435 -14.90 0.42 0.21
C VAL A 435 -13.99 0.11 -0.98
N LEU A 436 -12.68 0.40 -0.88
CA LEU A 436 -11.73 0.07 -1.96
C LEU A 436 -11.72 -1.42 -2.32
N VAL A 437 -11.67 -2.30 -1.30
CA VAL A 437 -11.70 -3.77 -1.51
C VAL A 437 -13.00 -4.22 -2.17
N GLU A 438 -14.12 -3.65 -1.76
CA GLU A 438 -15.44 -4.04 -2.25
C GLU A 438 -15.70 -3.53 -3.68
N THR A 439 -15.32 -2.28 -3.98
CA THR A 439 -15.74 -1.57 -5.19
C THR A 439 -14.66 -1.42 -6.26
N GLN A 440 -13.38 -1.30 -5.88
CA GLN A 440 -12.30 -0.96 -6.82
C GLN A 440 -11.31 -2.10 -7.10
N ILE A 441 -11.07 -2.99 -6.14
CA ILE A 441 -10.28 -4.20 -6.38
C ILE A 441 -11.10 -5.19 -7.21
N TYR A 442 -10.53 -5.79 -8.25
CA TYR A 442 -11.27 -6.58 -9.23
C TYR A 442 -11.12 -8.08 -9.01
N THR A 443 -9.90 -8.59 -8.90
CA THR A 443 -9.64 -10.03 -8.83
C THR A 443 -10.00 -10.59 -7.46
N SER A 444 -10.62 -11.78 -7.43
CA SER A 444 -10.99 -12.44 -6.16
C SER A 444 -9.79 -12.75 -5.27
N ALA A 445 -8.61 -12.97 -5.86
CA ALA A 445 -7.37 -13.17 -5.12
C ALA A 445 -6.94 -11.86 -4.43
N ALA A 446 -6.88 -10.74 -5.17
CA ALA A 446 -6.55 -9.44 -4.60
C ALA A 446 -7.57 -8.99 -3.53
N LYS A 447 -8.87 -9.26 -3.73
CA LYS A 447 -9.89 -8.99 -2.71
C LYS A 447 -9.64 -9.75 -1.41
N ALA A 448 -9.25 -11.02 -1.50
CA ALA A 448 -8.93 -11.81 -0.32
C ALA A 448 -7.71 -11.24 0.42
N ASP A 449 -6.69 -10.77 -0.32
CA ASP A 449 -5.52 -10.11 0.27
C ASP A 449 -5.89 -8.75 0.89
N GLY A 450 -6.75 -7.95 0.25
CA GLY A 450 -7.29 -6.71 0.83
C GLY A 450 -8.05 -6.93 2.15
N TYR A 451 -8.92 -7.96 2.20
CA TYR A 451 -9.58 -8.34 3.46
C TYR A 451 -8.61 -8.84 4.53
N LEU A 452 -7.52 -9.49 4.14
CA LEU A 452 -6.47 -9.90 5.09
C LEU A 452 -5.75 -8.68 5.69
N TRP A 453 -5.50 -7.63 4.92
CA TRP A 453 -4.93 -6.39 5.44
C TRP A 453 -5.87 -5.66 6.40
N LEU A 454 -7.16 -5.58 6.07
CA LEU A 454 -8.19 -5.10 6.99
C LEU A 454 -8.20 -5.90 8.30
N ALA A 455 -8.17 -7.24 8.22
CA ALA A 455 -8.14 -8.11 9.38
C ALA A 455 -6.93 -7.83 10.29
N ARG A 456 -5.75 -7.65 9.69
CA ARG A 456 -4.51 -7.35 10.44
C ARG A 456 -4.62 -6.01 11.17
N GLY A 457 -5.13 -4.96 10.52
CA GLY A 457 -5.34 -3.67 11.15
C GLY A 457 -6.38 -3.75 12.28
N PHE A 458 -7.48 -4.48 12.10
CA PHE A 458 -8.46 -4.71 13.17
C PHE A 458 -7.87 -5.48 14.35
N ILE A 459 -7.07 -6.51 14.10
CA ILE A 459 -6.38 -7.30 15.15
C ILE A 459 -5.42 -6.41 15.94
N ALA A 460 -4.65 -5.54 15.27
CA ALA A 460 -3.73 -4.61 15.94
C ALA A 460 -4.46 -3.67 16.91
N LEU A 461 -5.72 -3.32 16.62
CA LEU A 461 -6.58 -2.50 17.48
C LEU A 461 -7.45 -3.29 18.47
N GLY A 462 -7.34 -4.62 18.50
CA GLY A 462 -8.21 -5.47 19.33
C GLY A 462 -9.67 -5.53 18.87
N ARG A 463 -9.98 -5.13 17.63
CA ARG A 463 -11.32 -5.17 16.99
C ARG A 463 -11.61 -6.56 16.40
N PHE A 464 -11.57 -7.59 17.25
CA PHE A 464 -11.59 -8.98 16.80
C PHE A 464 -12.88 -9.39 16.07
N ALA A 465 -14.03 -8.83 16.43
CA ALA A 465 -15.30 -9.15 15.77
C ALA A 465 -15.31 -8.68 14.30
N GLU A 466 -14.82 -7.46 14.04
CA GLU A 466 -14.69 -6.96 12.66
C GLU A 466 -13.61 -7.72 11.88
N ALA A 467 -12.50 -8.09 12.54
CA ALA A 467 -11.47 -8.94 11.92
C ALA A 467 -12.04 -10.27 11.45
N GLU A 468 -12.85 -10.94 12.28
CA GLU A 468 -13.49 -12.21 11.94
C GLU A 468 -14.46 -12.10 10.77
N GLU A 469 -15.21 -10.99 10.65
CA GLU A 469 -16.11 -10.75 9.53
C GLU A 469 -15.34 -10.72 8.20
N VAL A 470 -14.29 -9.90 8.11
CA VAL A 470 -13.51 -9.78 6.87
C VAL A 470 -12.67 -11.03 6.58
N LEU A 471 -12.20 -11.75 7.61
CA LEU A 471 -11.54 -13.04 7.43
C LEU A 471 -12.48 -14.10 6.85
N SER A 472 -13.76 -14.07 7.21
CA SER A 472 -14.76 -14.97 6.62
C SER A 472 -14.93 -14.69 5.13
N LEU A 473 -15.00 -13.41 4.75
CA LEU A 473 -15.09 -13.00 3.35
C LEU A 473 -13.84 -13.43 2.55
N ALA A 474 -12.64 -13.23 3.12
CA ALA A 474 -11.39 -13.70 2.52
C ALA A 474 -11.38 -15.22 2.34
N PHE A 475 -11.82 -15.98 3.35
CA PHE A 475 -11.85 -17.44 3.29
C PHE A 475 -12.81 -17.95 2.22
N ASP A 476 -14.01 -17.37 2.12
CA ASP A 476 -15.00 -17.76 1.10
C ASP A 476 -14.51 -17.51 -0.33
N LEU A 477 -13.84 -16.37 -0.57
CA LEU A 477 -13.24 -16.06 -1.86
C LEU A 477 -12.16 -17.07 -2.23
N VAL A 478 -11.20 -17.32 -1.34
CA VAL A 478 -10.10 -18.25 -1.60
C VAL A 478 -10.62 -19.68 -1.75
N ARG A 479 -11.59 -20.11 -0.93
CA ARG A 479 -12.23 -21.42 -1.06
C ARG A 479 -12.86 -21.60 -2.44
N THR A 480 -13.60 -20.60 -2.92
CA THR A 480 -14.22 -20.62 -4.26
C THR A 480 -13.18 -20.76 -5.37
N ILE A 481 -12.06 -20.02 -5.28
CA ILE A 481 -10.94 -20.13 -6.23
C ILE A 481 -10.38 -21.56 -6.22
N VAL A 482 -10.09 -22.09 -5.03
CA VAL A 482 -9.51 -23.41 -4.83
C VAL A 482 -10.43 -24.52 -5.36
N ASP A 483 -11.71 -24.46 -5.03
CA ASP A 483 -12.72 -25.44 -5.47
C ASP A 483 -12.89 -25.44 -6.99
N SER A 484 -12.78 -24.27 -7.63
CA SER A 484 -12.88 -24.15 -9.09
C SER A 484 -11.67 -24.74 -9.84
N LYS A 485 -10.45 -24.59 -9.29
CA LYS A 485 -9.21 -25.13 -9.88
C LYS A 485 -9.05 -26.63 -9.61
N GLY A 486 -9.55 -27.10 -8.46
CA GLY A 486 -9.37 -28.46 -7.95
C GLY A 486 -8.01 -28.67 -7.29
N ALA A 487 -7.97 -29.51 -6.26
CA ALA A 487 -6.81 -29.68 -5.37
C ALA A 487 -5.48 -30.04 -6.07
N ALA A 488 -5.54 -30.70 -7.23
CA ALA A 488 -4.36 -31.11 -7.99
C ALA A 488 -3.72 -29.98 -8.83
N GLN A 489 -4.38 -28.83 -8.98
CA GLN A 489 -3.91 -27.68 -9.77
C GLN A 489 -3.64 -26.44 -8.90
N LEU A 490 -3.56 -26.61 -7.57
CA LEU A 490 -3.36 -25.48 -6.66
C LEU A 490 -1.92 -24.98 -6.67
N GLY A 491 -1.80 -23.66 -6.63
CA GLY A 491 -0.53 -22.96 -6.55
C GLY A 491 -0.02 -22.84 -5.11
N SER A 492 1.19 -22.29 -4.99
CA SER A 492 1.77 -21.92 -3.69
C SER A 492 1.02 -20.75 -3.06
N ASP A 493 0.39 -19.90 -3.86
CA ASP A 493 -0.16 -18.63 -3.40
C ASP A 493 -1.50 -18.80 -2.68
N GLU A 494 -2.45 -19.59 -3.22
CA GLU A 494 -3.71 -19.86 -2.50
C GLU A 494 -3.46 -20.54 -1.14
N THR A 495 -2.46 -21.43 -1.10
CA THR A 495 -2.07 -22.12 0.14
C THR A 495 -1.31 -21.21 1.11
N LYS A 496 -0.73 -20.08 0.66
CA LYS A 496 -0.18 -19.05 1.56
C LYS A 496 -1.31 -18.20 2.11
N THR A 497 -2.27 -17.80 1.29
CA THR A 497 -3.42 -17.00 1.70
C THR A 497 -4.27 -17.73 2.74
N LEU A 498 -4.60 -19.01 2.52
CA LEU A 498 -5.31 -19.83 3.51
C LEU A 498 -4.55 -19.97 4.84
N TYR A 499 -3.23 -20.15 4.77
CA TYR A 499 -2.38 -20.17 5.96
C TYR A 499 -2.44 -18.82 6.71
N ALA A 500 -2.37 -17.70 5.98
CA ALA A 500 -2.49 -16.37 6.57
C ALA A 500 -3.87 -16.16 7.22
N ILE A 501 -4.95 -16.63 6.60
CA ILE A 501 -6.31 -16.58 7.17
C ILE A 501 -6.36 -17.35 8.49
N ALA A 502 -5.90 -18.61 8.51
CA ALA A 502 -5.88 -19.43 9.73
C ALA A 502 -5.11 -18.76 10.87
N ASN A 503 -3.95 -18.16 10.55
CA ASN A 503 -3.13 -17.45 11.52
C ASN A 503 -3.79 -16.18 12.06
N ASN A 504 -4.54 -15.44 11.24
CA ASN A 504 -5.25 -14.25 11.70
C ASN A 504 -6.49 -14.58 12.53
N TYR A 505 -7.23 -15.66 12.21
CA TYR A 505 -8.28 -16.17 13.12
C TYR A 505 -7.71 -16.60 14.48
N ARG A 506 -6.52 -17.22 14.47
CA ARG A 506 -5.83 -17.61 15.71
C ARG A 506 -5.51 -16.35 16.53
N LYS A 507 -4.90 -15.34 15.91
CA LYS A 507 -4.57 -14.06 16.57
C LYS A 507 -5.80 -13.29 17.07
N SER A 508 -6.97 -13.50 16.47
CA SER A 508 -8.23 -12.94 16.99
C SER A 508 -8.86 -13.77 18.12
N GLY A 509 -8.27 -14.92 18.46
CA GLY A 509 -8.76 -15.85 19.48
C GLY A 509 -9.85 -16.82 19.00
N ASN A 510 -10.16 -16.87 17.70
CA ASN A 510 -11.21 -17.73 17.15
C ASN A 510 -10.68 -19.12 16.76
N VAL A 511 -10.50 -19.97 17.78
CA VAL A 511 -9.99 -21.34 17.63
C VAL A 511 -10.84 -22.17 16.66
N SER A 512 -12.17 -22.06 16.70
CA SER A 512 -13.06 -22.84 15.84
C SER A 512 -12.92 -22.48 14.35
N ALA A 513 -12.74 -21.20 14.03
CA ALA A 513 -12.51 -20.77 12.65
C ALA A 513 -11.10 -21.15 12.18
N THR A 514 -10.10 -21.09 13.06
CA THR A 514 -8.75 -21.61 12.77
C THR A 514 -8.80 -23.11 12.43
N GLU A 515 -9.52 -23.92 13.21
CA GLU A 515 -9.74 -25.35 12.95
C GLU A 515 -10.40 -25.58 11.57
N GLU A 516 -11.43 -24.81 11.23
CA GLU A 516 -12.14 -24.97 9.95
C GLU A 516 -11.20 -24.76 8.74
N VAL A 517 -10.40 -23.70 8.77
CA VAL A 517 -9.43 -23.40 7.70
C VAL A 517 -8.32 -24.45 7.68
N PHE A 518 -7.87 -24.91 8.85
CA PHE A 518 -6.88 -25.99 8.99
C PHE A 518 -7.38 -27.29 8.37
N ASP A 519 -8.59 -27.74 8.69
CA ASP A 519 -9.20 -28.96 8.16
C ASP A 519 -9.33 -28.90 6.64
N TYR A 520 -9.73 -27.75 6.11
CA TYR A 520 -9.80 -27.52 4.67
C TYR A 520 -8.41 -27.66 4.01
N LEU A 521 -7.39 -27.00 4.57
CA LEU A 521 -6.01 -27.11 4.10
C LEU A 521 -5.45 -28.55 4.23
N ALA A 522 -5.77 -29.27 5.30
CA ALA A 522 -5.35 -30.65 5.50
C ALA A 522 -5.99 -31.59 4.46
N GLY A 523 -7.25 -31.35 4.11
CA GLY A 523 -7.93 -32.05 3.01
C GLY A 523 -7.24 -31.85 1.65
N ILE A 524 -6.69 -30.67 1.40
CA ILE A 524 -5.88 -30.35 0.22
C ILE A 524 -4.51 -31.03 0.29
N ALA A 525 -3.85 -30.97 1.45
CA ALA A 525 -2.52 -31.55 1.66
C ALA A 525 -2.51 -33.06 1.36
N ASN A 526 -3.54 -33.78 1.79
CA ASN A 526 -3.71 -35.22 1.57
C ASN A 526 -3.86 -35.61 0.09
N GLN A 527 -4.36 -34.70 -0.75
CA GLN A 527 -4.54 -34.96 -2.19
C GLN A 527 -3.31 -34.60 -3.02
N SER A 528 -2.54 -33.62 -2.58
CA SER A 528 -1.38 -33.08 -3.30
C SER A 528 -0.05 -33.71 -2.89
N GLU A 529 0.01 -34.38 -1.74
CA GLU A 529 1.25 -34.90 -1.12
C GLU A 529 2.37 -33.83 -1.01
N SER A 530 1.98 -32.57 -0.83
CA SER A 530 2.92 -31.44 -0.80
C SER A 530 3.54 -31.25 0.59
N SER A 531 4.85 -31.49 0.72
CA SER A 531 5.60 -31.26 1.97
C SER A 531 5.51 -29.81 2.46
N THR A 532 5.35 -28.84 1.55
CA THR A 532 5.24 -27.41 1.90
C THR A 532 3.93 -27.11 2.62
N ILE A 533 2.82 -27.72 2.20
CA ILE A 533 1.51 -27.53 2.84
C ILE A 533 1.54 -28.15 4.25
N TYR A 534 2.13 -29.33 4.39
CA TYR A 534 2.34 -29.97 5.70
C TYR A 534 3.16 -29.09 6.65
N GLY A 535 4.19 -28.41 6.17
CA GLY A 535 4.95 -27.46 6.99
C GLY A 535 4.11 -26.28 7.47
N ARG A 536 3.29 -25.69 6.60
CA ARG A 536 2.38 -24.59 6.98
C ARG A 536 1.34 -25.03 8.00
N LEU A 537 0.73 -26.21 7.80
CA LEU A 537 -0.21 -26.81 8.74
C LEU A 537 0.43 -27.05 10.11
N GLY A 538 1.66 -27.56 10.12
CA GLY A 538 2.42 -27.76 11.34
C GLY A 538 2.62 -26.49 12.13
N VAL A 539 3.02 -25.39 11.47
CA VAL A 539 3.21 -24.08 12.11
C VAL A 539 1.90 -23.55 12.71
N VAL A 540 0.76 -23.70 12.02
CA VAL A 540 -0.54 -23.27 12.56
C VAL A 540 -0.87 -24.02 13.86
N LEU A 541 -0.77 -25.35 13.86
CA LEU A 541 -1.05 -26.16 15.05
C LEU A 541 -0.08 -25.84 16.18
N ARG A 542 1.20 -25.71 15.84
CA ARG A 542 2.25 -25.36 16.78
C ARG A 542 1.92 -24.07 17.53
N ASP A 543 1.65 -22.99 16.80
CA ASP A 543 1.36 -21.69 17.40
C ASP A 543 0.04 -21.72 18.19
N LEU A 544 -0.95 -22.48 17.74
CA LEU A 544 -2.21 -22.67 18.47
C LEU A 544 -2.04 -23.42 19.79
N VAL A 545 -1.18 -24.45 19.83
CA VAL A 545 -0.82 -25.15 21.08
C VAL A 545 -0.17 -24.18 22.05
N ASP A 546 0.73 -23.33 21.57
CA ASP A 546 1.44 -22.34 22.39
C ASP A 546 0.48 -21.29 22.97
N ASP A 547 -0.45 -20.77 22.16
CA ASP A 547 -1.47 -19.81 22.62
C ASP A 547 -2.37 -20.43 23.70
N LEU A 548 -2.91 -21.64 23.45
CA LEU A 548 -3.79 -22.32 24.40
C LEU A 548 -3.06 -22.65 25.71
N HIS A 549 -1.77 -22.98 25.63
CA HIS A 549 -0.95 -23.18 26.82
C HIS A 549 -0.75 -21.87 27.60
N ALA A 550 -0.46 -20.76 26.90
CA ALA A 550 -0.31 -19.44 27.51
C ALA A 550 -1.61 -18.96 28.18
N ASP A 551 -2.76 -19.25 27.58
CA ASP A 551 -4.10 -18.97 28.12
C ASP A 551 -4.50 -19.90 29.28
N GLY A 552 -3.72 -20.96 29.52
CA GLY A 552 -3.95 -21.94 30.58
C GLY A 552 -4.96 -23.05 30.21
N ASP A 553 -5.39 -23.14 28.95
CA ASP A 553 -6.18 -24.28 28.44
C ASP A 553 -5.28 -25.47 28.08
N VAL A 554 -4.76 -26.11 29.12
CA VAL A 554 -3.89 -27.28 28.99
C VAL A 554 -4.57 -28.44 28.24
N ASN A 555 -5.89 -28.61 28.36
CA ASN A 555 -6.58 -29.71 27.69
C ASN A 555 -6.71 -29.47 26.19
N GLY A 556 -7.05 -28.24 25.79
CA GLY A 556 -7.06 -27.83 24.38
C GLY A 556 -5.66 -27.96 23.77
N ALA A 557 -4.64 -27.42 24.44
CA ALA A 557 -3.25 -27.52 23.99
C ALA A 557 -2.80 -28.97 23.76
N LEU A 558 -3.09 -29.89 24.71
CA LEU A 558 -2.75 -31.31 24.55
C LEU A 558 -3.52 -32.01 23.42
N ALA A 559 -4.77 -31.59 23.14
CA ALA A 559 -5.55 -32.15 22.04
C ALA A 559 -4.90 -31.81 20.69
N PHE A 560 -4.61 -30.53 20.44
CA PHE A 560 -3.95 -30.08 19.22
C PHE A 560 -2.50 -30.55 19.09
N LEU A 561 -1.79 -30.70 20.21
CA LEU A 561 -0.46 -31.31 20.19
C LEU A 561 -0.52 -32.78 19.73
N GLY A 562 -1.59 -33.50 20.06
CA GLY A 562 -1.89 -34.81 19.50
C GLY A 562 -2.13 -34.79 17.99
N GLU A 563 -2.82 -33.76 17.49
CA GLU A 563 -3.03 -33.55 16.05
C GLU A 563 -1.73 -33.22 15.32
N LEU A 564 -0.88 -32.35 15.90
CA LEU A 564 0.45 -32.04 15.36
C LEU A 564 1.30 -33.30 15.23
N TYR A 565 1.31 -34.13 16.27
CA TYR A 565 2.02 -35.41 16.24
C TYR A 565 1.46 -36.37 15.18
N SER A 566 0.14 -36.43 15.01
CA SER A 566 -0.52 -37.22 13.96
C SER A 566 -0.20 -36.71 12.54
N LEU A 567 -0.19 -35.38 12.36
CA LEU A 567 0.18 -34.72 11.11
C LEU A 567 1.63 -35.04 10.74
N ALA A 568 2.53 -35.00 11.71
CA ALA A 568 3.94 -35.34 11.52
C ALA A 568 4.11 -36.75 10.93
N GLN A 569 3.37 -37.74 11.45
CA GLN A 569 3.43 -39.12 10.95
C GLN A 569 2.95 -39.27 9.50
N GLN A 570 2.01 -38.42 9.08
CA GLN A 570 1.42 -38.44 7.73
C GLN A 570 2.24 -37.65 6.71
N ALA A 571 3.14 -36.78 7.17
CA ALA A 571 3.89 -35.88 6.30
C ALA A 571 4.65 -36.63 5.17
N PRO A 572 4.43 -36.30 3.90
CA PRO A 572 5.06 -36.95 2.76
C PRO A 572 6.56 -36.61 2.68
N PRO A 573 7.37 -37.35 1.89
CA PRO A 573 8.76 -36.99 1.69
C PRO A 573 8.87 -35.64 0.96
N ASN A 574 9.88 -34.86 1.32
CA ASN A 574 10.34 -33.74 0.52
C ASN A 574 10.83 -34.25 -0.83
N VAL A 575 10.47 -33.56 -1.91
CA VAL A 575 10.88 -33.90 -3.27
C VAL A 575 11.66 -32.73 -3.86
N SER A 576 12.92 -32.94 -4.21
CA SER A 576 13.76 -31.93 -4.87
C SER A 576 14.25 -32.45 -6.21
N THR A 577 14.07 -31.66 -7.29
CA THR A 577 14.59 -32.01 -8.62
C THR A 577 15.69 -31.04 -9.04
N ARG A 578 16.89 -31.56 -9.33
CA ARG A 578 18.04 -30.78 -9.79
C ARG A 578 18.74 -31.51 -10.93
N SER A 579 19.01 -30.79 -12.02
CA SER A 579 19.69 -31.35 -13.21
C SER A 579 19.01 -32.61 -13.76
N GLY A 580 17.67 -32.71 -13.62
CA GLY A 580 16.89 -33.88 -14.03
C GLY A 580 16.94 -35.09 -13.10
N VAL A 581 17.59 -34.99 -11.94
CA VAL A 581 17.59 -36.00 -10.88
C VAL A 581 16.64 -35.56 -9.77
N THR A 582 15.74 -36.46 -9.36
CA THR A 582 14.80 -36.23 -8.26
C THR A 582 15.29 -36.98 -7.03
N TYR A 583 15.36 -36.27 -5.90
CA TYR A 583 15.77 -36.75 -4.59
C TYR A 583 14.60 -36.71 -3.62
N GLN A 584 14.48 -37.74 -2.78
CA GLN A 584 13.46 -37.84 -1.74
C GLN A 584 14.04 -38.04 -0.34
N TYR A 585 13.53 -37.30 0.64
CA TYR A 585 13.95 -37.38 2.05
C TYR A 585 12.86 -36.82 3.00
N TYR A 586 12.91 -37.14 4.29
CA TYR A 586 11.88 -36.79 5.28
C TYR A 586 12.28 -35.63 6.21
N LYS A 587 12.71 -34.49 5.65
CA LYS A 587 13.08 -33.32 6.46
C LYS A 587 11.88 -32.73 7.20
N ILE A 588 10.75 -32.54 6.50
CA ILE A 588 9.56 -31.94 7.10
C ILE A 588 8.94 -32.84 8.18
N ARG A 589 9.00 -34.16 8.01
CA ARG A 589 8.50 -35.11 9.01
C ARG A 589 9.33 -35.04 10.29
N VAL A 590 10.66 -34.96 10.19
CA VAL A 590 11.53 -34.82 11.36
C VAL A 590 11.30 -33.47 12.06
N TYR A 591 11.16 -32.39 11.30
CA TYR A 591 10.77 -31.08 11.83
C TYR A 591 9.50 -31.15 12.69
N LEU A 592 8.40 -31.68 12.14
CA LEU A 592 7.13 -31.73 12.85
C LEU A 592 7.16 -32.66 14.08
N LEU A 593 7.95 -33.74 14.00
CA LEU A 593 8.17 -34.63 15.14
C LEU A 593 8.93 -33.91 16.26
N GLU A 594 9.98 -33.15 15.93
CA GLU A 594 10.75 -32.39 16.91
C GLU A 594 9.90 -31.28 17.54
N GLU A 595 9.15 -30.49 16.76
CA GLU A 595 8.22 -29.48 17.30
C GLU A 595 7.17 -30.09 18.25
N ALA A 596 6.73 -31.32 17.98
CA ALA A 596 5.85 -32.06 18.90
C ALA A 596 6.61 -32.51 20.16
N ALA A 597 7.83 -33.05 20.02
CA ALA A 597 8.67 -33.48 21.14
C ALA A 597 8.93 -32.33 22.11
N ARG A 598 9.32 -31.16 21.60
CA ARG A 598 9.55 -29.96 22.39
C ARG A 598 8.37 -29.58 23.28
N ARG A 599 7.16 -29.54 22.71
CA ARG A 599 5.96 -29.21 23.49
C ARG A 599 5.57 -30.30 24.47
N TYR A 600 5.72 -31.58 24.11
CA TYR A 600 5.54 -32.66 25.09
C TYR A 600 6.55 -32.56 26.23
N ALA A 601 7.80 -32.13 25.96
CA ALA A 601 8.80 -31.88 26.98
C ALA A 601 8.41 -30.72 27.91
N GLU A 602 7.85 -29.63 27.36
CA GLU A 602 7.31 -28.51 28.14
C GLU A 602 6.15 -28.94 29.07
N PHE A 603 5.31 -29.87 28.62
CA PHE A 603 4.27 -30.49 29.46
C PHE A 603 4.80 -31.60 30.40
N GLY A 604 6.09 -31.96 30.31
CA GLY A 604 6.73 -32.99 31.12
C GLY A 604 6.36 -34.44 30.76
N ASP A 605 5.88 -34.69 29.53
CA ASP A 605 5.57 -36.04 29.03
C ASP A 605 6.83 -36.74 28.49
N SER A 606 7.69 -37.20 29.41
CA SER A 606 8.92 -37.90 29.09
C SER A 606 8.71 -39.15 28.22
N ASP A 607 7.60 -39.86 28.39
CA ASP A 607 7.33 -41.12 27.68
C ASP A 607 7.09 -40.86 26.18
N THR A 608 6.31 -39.82 25.86
CA THR A 608 6.04 -39.43 24.47
C THR A 608 7.28 -38.84 23.80
N VAL A 609 8.03 -37.96 24.49
CA VAL A 609 9.31 -37.41 23.99
C VAL A 609 10.27 -38.54 23.62
N TRP A 610 10.43 -39.52 24.52
CA TRP A 610 11.28 -40.68 24.26
C TRP A 610 10.81 -41.49 23.03
N SER A 611 9.49 -41.68 22.88
CA SER A 611 8.92 -42.38 21.73
C SER A 611 9.20 -41.65 20.41
N ILE A 612 9.08 -40.32 20.41
CA ILE A 612 9.36 -39.48 19.24
C ILE A 612 10.85 -39.54 18.89
N TYR A 613 11.74 -39.42 19.87
CA TYR A 613 13.18 -39.56 19.67
C TYR A 613 13.53 -40.88 18.98
N GLN A 614 12.98 -42.00 19.46
CA GLN A 614 13.20 -43.32 18.85
C GLN A 614 12.67 -43.38 17.41
N GLN A 615 11.56 -42.71 17.11
CA GLN A 615 11.02 -42.61 15.75
C GLN A 615 11.94 -41.81 14.82
N ILE A 616 12.44 -40.66 15.28
CA ILE A 616 13.38 -39.83 14.52
C ILE A 616 14.66 -40.62 14.24
N VAL A 617 15.25 -41.27 15.25
CA VAL A 617 16.46 -42.10 15.07
C VAL A 617 16.21 -43.25 14.09
N ALA A 618 15.08 -43.95 14.21
CA ALA A 618 14.73 -45.03 13.28
C ALA A 618 14.60 -44.52 11.84
N LEU A 619 13.90 -43.39 11.64
CA LEU A 619 13.68 -42.77 10.34
C LEU A 619 14.98 -42.27 9.71
N ARG A 620 15.90 -41.72 10.50
CA ARG A 620 17.21 -41.27 10.01
C ARG A 620 18.12 -42.44 9.64
N ASN A 621 18.01 -43.57 10.34
CA ASN A 621 18.82 -44.77 10.06
C ASN A 621 18.34 -45.53 8.82
N ASP A 622 17.02 -45.61 8.62
CA ASP A 622 16.40 -46.22 7.45
C ASP A 622 15.10 -45.48 7.13
N ASP A 623 15.17 -44.57 6.16
CA ASP A 623 14.01 -43.79 5.72
C ASP A 623 13.11 -44.56 4.74
N GLY A 624 13.51 -45.77 4.33
CA GLY A 624 12.83 -46.52 3.27
C GLY A 624 12.89 -45.87 1.89
N LEU A 625 13.73 -44.83 1.72
CA LEU A 625 13.91 -44.06 0.50
C LEU A 625 15.38 -44.19 0.02
N GLU A 626 16.06 -43.05 -0.13
CA GLU A 626 17.43 -42.95 -0.62
C GLU A 626 18.46 -42.86 0.52
N GLY A 627 18.03 -42.87 1.79
CA GLY A 627 18.89 -42.67 2.96
C GLY A 627 19.37 -41.22 3.13
N LEU A 628 18.73 -40.27 2.45
CA LEU A 628 19.12 -38.85 2.44
C LEU A 628 18.59 -38.09 3.67
N THR A 629 17.59 -38.64 4.37
CA THR A 629 17.02 -38.02 5.57
C THR A 629 18.07 -37.77 6.66
N PHE A 630 19.05 -38.68 6.79
CA PHE A 630 20.10 -38.60 7.80
C PHE A 630 20.89 -37.28 7.76
N GLY A 631 21.34 -36.89 6.56
CA GLY A 631 22.13 -35.68 6.33
C GLY A 631 21.29 -34.40 6.39
N GLU A 632 20.01 -34.46 6.03
CA GLU A 632 19.15 -33.27 5.95
C GLU A 632 18.55 -32.78 7.28
N THR A 633 18.82 -33.50 8.38
CA THR A 633 18.07 -33.35 9.63
C THR A 633 18.90 -33.02 10.86
N TRP A 634 20.21 -32.74 10.71
CA TRP A 634 21.09 -32.42 11.84
C TRP A 634 20.67 -31.22 12.67
N PHE A 635 20.10 -30.19 12.04
CA PHE A 635 19.54 -29.03 12.74
C PHE A 635 18.51 -29.44 13.81
N TYR A 636 17.56 -30.32 13.46
CA TYR A 636 16.52 -30.77 14.39
C TYR A 636 17.07 -31.70 15.48
N MET A 637 18.18 -32.40 15.21
CA MET A 637 18.83 -33.19 16.23
C MET A 637 19.44 -32.33 17.34
N ALA A 638 19.95 -31.14 16.99
CA ALA A 638 20.45 -30.19 17.97
C ALA A 638 19.33 -29.67 18.87
N LEU A 639 18.16 -29.35 18.30
CA LEU A 639 16.99 -28.94 19.08
C LEU A 639 16.49 -30.05 20.01
N LEU A 640 16.46 -31.29 19.51
CA LEU A 640 16.03 -32.47 20.28
C LEU A 640 16.92 -32.77 21.51
N VAL A 641 18.16 -32.27 21.53
CA VAL A 641 19.03 -32.36 22.72
C VAL A 641 18.41 -31.60 23.89
N ASP A 642 17.89 -30.39 23.67
CA ASP A 642 17.21 -29.60 24.71
C ASP A 642 16.00 -30.36 25.25
N ASP A 643 15.17 -30.90 24.35
CA ASP A 643 13.95 -31.63 24.72
C ASP A 643 14.26 -32.85 25.59
N LEU A 644 15.21 -33.68 25.18
CA LEU A 644 15.64 -34.88 25.91
C LEU A 644 16.23 -34.52 27.27
N TYR A 645 17.05 -33.47 27.31
CA TYR A 645 17.70 -33.03 28.53
C TYR A 645 16.65 -32.55 29.55
N ARG A 646 15.68 -31.73 29.11
CA ARG A 646 14.58 -31.21 29.95
C ARG A 646 13.76 -32.28 30.62
N VAL A 647 13.49 -33.40 29.93
CA VAL A 647 12.70 -34.51 30.48
C VAL A 647 13.51 -35.56 31.21
N GLY A 648 14.82 -35.33 31.42
CA GLY A 648 15.69 -36.16 32.25
C GLY A 648 16.47 -37.26 31.53
N PHE A 649 16.55 -37.23 30.20
CA PHE A 649 17.39 -38.13 29.39
C PHE A 649 18.75 -37.49 29.09
N GLU A 650 19.46 -37.05 30.14
CA GLU A 650 20.71 -36.28 30.03
C GLU A 650 21.79 -37.03 29.24
N ALA A 651 21.96 -38.33 29.49
CA ALA A 651 22.99 -39.13 28.84
C ALA A 651 22.71 -39.26 27.33
N GLU A 652 21.46 -39.53 26.97
CA GLU A 652 21.04 -39.67 25.59
C GLU A 652 21.04 -38.35 24.83
N ALA A 653 20.71 -37.24 25.50
CA ALA A 653 20.83 -35.89 24.95
C ALA A 653 22.30 -35.59 24.57
N LEU A 654 23.24 -35.88 25.48
CA LEU A 654 24.68 -35.72 25.21
C LEU A 654 25.18 -36.67 24.12
N ASP A 655 24.74 -37.94 24.11
CA ASP A 655 25.07 -38.88 23.04
C ASP A 655 24.58 -38.37 21.67
N VAL A 656 23.44 -37.68 21.61
CA VAL A 656 22.94 -37.05 20.39
C VAL A 656 23.82 -35.87 19.99
N ALA A 657 24.17 -34.97 20.92
CA ALA A 657 25.07 -33.85 20.66
C ALA A 657 26.45 -34.32 20.13
N ASP A 658 27.02 -35.34 20.77
CA ASP A 658 28.28 -35.98 20.37
C ASP A 658 28.19 -36.66 19.00
N SER A 659 27.00 -37.10 18.59
CA SER A 659 26.78 -37.76 17.30
C SER A 659 26.76 -36.80 16.10
N ILE A 660 26.59 -35.49 16.34
CA ILE A 660 26.56 -34.48 15.29
C ILE A 660 27.98 -34.34 14.71
N PRO A 661 28.21 -34.64 13.42
CA PRO A 661 29.54 -34.60 12.84
C PRO A 661 30.00 -33.17 12.54
N GLU A 662 31.31 -32.92 12.56
CA GLU A 662 31.91 -31.65 12.13
C GLU A 662 31.50 -31.27 10.70
N GLU A 663 31.46 -32.26 9.80
CA GLU A 663 31.01 -32.09 8.42
C GLU A 663 30.06 -33.23 8.02
N TYR A 664 29.09 -32.92 7.17
CA TYR A 664 28.18 -33.91 6.59
C TYR A 664 27.89 -33.61 5.11
N GLU A 665 27.45 -34.61 4.36
CA GLU A 665 26.97 -34.42 3.00
C GLU A 665 25.46 -34.22 3.01
N ASN A 666 25.00 -33.18 2.32
CA ASN A 666 23.59 -32.97 2.07
C ASN A 666 23.09 -33.81 0.88
N TYR A 667 21.79 -33.74 0.59
CA TYR A 667 21.10 -34.61 -0.36
C TYR A 667 21.65 -34.57 -1.80
N TYR A 668 22.41 -33.54 -2.17
CA TYR A 668 23.05 -33.44 -3.48
C TYR A 668 24.58 -33.61 -3.44
N GLY A 669 25.12 -34.07 -2.29
CA GLY A 669 26.52 -34.42 -2.10
C GLY A 669 27.45 -33.23 -1.84
N ALA A 670 26.93 -32.07 -1.41
CA ALA A 670 27.79 -31.00 -0.93
C ALA A 670 28.11 -31.17 0.55
N THR A 671 29.40 -31.04 0.87
CA THR A 671 29.90 -30.92 2.23
C THR A 671 29.33 -29.67 2.89
N ARG A 672 28.73 -29.85 4.05
CA ARG A 672 28.19 -28.82 4.95
C ARG A 672 28.85 -28.96 6.30
N SER A 673 28.98 -27.86 7.03
CA SER A 673 29.43 -27.90 8.43
C SER A 673 28.27 -28.32 9.33
N GLY A 674 28.51 -29.27 10.22
CA GLY A 674 27.64 -29.63 11.34
C GLY A 674 28.11 -29.09 12.68
N SER A 675 29.30 -28.47 12.76
CA SER A 675 29.85 -27.89 13.99
C SER A 675 28.90 -26.88 14.63
N PHE A 676 28.26 -26.05 13.81
CA PHE A 676 27.25 -25.09 14.25
C PHE A 676 26.09 -25.77 15.00
N TYR A 677 25.54 -26.86 14.46
CA TYR A 677 24.44 -27.58 15.12
C TYR A 677 24.90 -28.25 16.42
N GLN A 678 26.13 -28.75 16.46
CA GLN A 678 26.69 -29.31 17.69
C GLN A 678 26.87 -28.24 18.77
N GLN A 679 27.37 -27.07 18.40
CA GLN A 679 27.48 -25.91 19.30
C GLN A 679 26.11 -25.48 19.82
N THR A 680 25.09 -25.40 18.95
CA THR A 680 23.70 -25.12 19.37
C THR A 680 23.20 -26.14 20.40
N ALA A 681 23.46 -27.43 20.17
CA ALA A 681 23.04 -28.50 21.09
C ALA A 681 23.69 -28.33 22.49
N TYR A 682 25.00 -28.06 22.53
CA TYR A 682 25.69 -27.81 23.80
C TYR A 682 25.24 -26.53 24.48
N GLN A 683 24.93 -25.49 23.70
CA GLN A 683 24.45 -24.22 24.22
C GLN A 683 23.14 -24.39 24.99
N SER A 684 22.18 -25.13 24.44
CA SER A 684 20.91 -25.42 25.13
C SER A 684 21.11 -26.17 26.45
N VAL A 685 22.07 -27.11 26.50
CA VAL A 685 22.44 -27.81 27.74
C VAL A 685 23.00 -26.83 28.77
N VAL A 686 23.93 -25.95 28.38
CA VAL A 686 24.53 -24.94 29.27
C VAL A 686 23.45 -24.02 29.85
N GLU A 687 22.56 -23.51 29.02
CA GLU A 687 21.47 -22.61 29.43
C GLU A 687 20.51 -23.29 30.40
N TRP A 688 20.08 -24.51 30.09
CA TRP A 688 19.19 -25.25 30.97
C TRP A 688 19.85 -25.56 32.32
N VAL A 689 21.12 -25.94 32.34
CA VAL A 689 21.88 -26.18 33.58
C VAL A 689 21.99 -24.89 34.40
N ALA A 690 22.24 -23.74 33.76
CA ALA A 690 22.28 -22.45 34.44
C ALA A 690 20.92 -22.09 35.07
N LEU A 691 19.83 -22.32 34.33
CA LEU A 691 18.46 -22.02 34.76
C LEU A 691 17.99 -22.95 35.89
N SER A 692 18.30 -24.24 35.81
CA SER A 692 17.78 -25.26 36.73
C SER A 692 18.71 -25.58 37.92
N GLN A 693 20.03 -25.60 37.71
CA GLN A 693 21.04 -26.01 38.69
C GLN A 693 21.89 -24.82 39.20
N GLY A 694 21.83 -23.68 38.51
CA GLY A 694 22.53 -22.45 38.88
C GLY A 694 23.81 -22.22 38.07
N ILE A 695 24.30 -20.98 38.08
CA ILE A 695 25.39 -20.55 37.18
C ILE A 695 26.73 -21.27 37.46
N GLU A 696 27.02 -21.61 38.72
CA GLU A 696 28.25 -22.33 39.06
C GLU A 696 28.34 -23.73 38.42
N ALA A 697 27.19 -24.37 38.11
CA ALA A 697 27.16 -25.66 37.44
C ALA A 697 27.36 -25.53 35.91
N ALA A 698 26.97 -24.39 35.33
CA ALA A 698 27.03 -24.17 33.88
C ALA A 698 28.41 -23.68 33.40
N LEU A 699 29.12 -22.88 34.20
CA LEU A 699 30.43 -22.31 33.80
C LEU A 699 31.48 -23.37 33.38
N PRO A 700 31.63 -24.53 34.06
CA PRO A 700 32.56 -25.56 33.61
C PRO A 700 32.19 -26.16 32.24
N LEU A 701 30.89 -26.28 31.94
CA LEU A 701 30.41 -26.83 30.67
C LEU A 701 30.76 -25.93 29.48
N LEU A 702 30.79 -24.61 29.68
CA LEU A 702 31.26 -23.68 28.66
C LEU A 702 32.72 -23.92 28.28
N GLU A 703 33.58 -24.25 29.26
CA GLU A 703 34.98 -24.55 28.98
C GLU A 703 35.15 -25.91 28.27
N ASP A 704 34.33 -26.89 28.65
CA ASP A 704 34.38 -28.24 28.10
C ASP A 704 33.84 -28.30 26.66
N TYR A 705 32.72 -27.61 26.37
CA TYR A 705 32.04 -27.69 25.08
C TYR A 705 32.46 -26.62 24.07
N PHE A 706 32.95 -25.47 24.54
CA PHE A 706 33.41 -24.37 23.70
C PHE A 706 34.89 -24.08 23.99
N PRO A 707 35.81 -24.92 23.49
CA PRO A 707 37.24 -24.78 23.77
C PRO A 707 37.85 -23.53 23.12
N ASP A 708 37.30 -23.09 21.98
CA ASP A 708 37.74 -21.90 21.26
C ASP A 708 37.14 -20.63 21.90
N ILE A 709 37.98 -19.59 22.04
CA ILE A 709 37.59 -18.38 22.78
C ILE A 709 36.44 -17.62 22.09
N PRO A 710 36.44 -17.36 20.77
CA PRO A 710 35.32 -16.67 20.11
C PRO A 710 33.98 -17.37 20.34
N ASP A 711 33.92 -18.69 20.07
CA ASP A 711 32.74 -19.52 20.28
C ASP A 711 32.27 -19.48 21.75
N ARG A 712 33.21 -19.49 22.70
CA ARG A 712 32.90 -19.38 24.13
C ARG A 712 32.33 -18.00 24.49
N VAL A 713 32.88 -16.92 23.92
CA VAL A 713 32.36 -15.56 24.13
C VAL A 713 30.94 -15.46 23.57
N GLU A 714 30.69 -16.00 22.38
CA GLU A 714 29.36 -16.07 21.78
C GLU A 714 28.38 -16.86 22.68
N ALA A 715 28.76 -18.07 23.09
CA ALA A 715 27.98 -18.93 23.99
C ALA A 715 27.66 -18.26 25.35
N MET A 716 28.56 -17.38 25.82
CA MET A 716 28.37 -16.61 27.05
C MET A 716 27.50 -15.35 26.86
N THR A 717 27.32 -14.86 25.64
CA THR A 717 26.65 -13.59 25.32
C THR A 717 25.37 -13.77 24.51
N TYR A 718 25.44 -13.63 23.18
CA TYR A 718 24.38 -13.90 22.20
C TYR A 718 24.97 -14.17 20.80
N PHE A 719 24.21 -14.87 19.96
CA PHE A 719 24.66 -15.38 18.66
C PHE A 719 24.93 -14.27 17.63
N ALA A 720 26.16 -14.20 17.11
CA ALA A 720 26.62 -13.15 16.19
C ALA A 720 26.13 -11.77 16.67
N THR A 721 25.85 -10.84 15.77
CA THR A 721 25.29 -9.52 16.14
C THR A 721 23.79 -9.54 16.48
N ASN A 722 23.14 -10.72 16.44
CA ASN A 722 21.69 -10.83 16.56
C ASN A 722 21.26 -11.11 18.01
N ARG A 723 21.02 -10.03 18.76
CA ARG A 723 20.50 -10.07 20.14
C ARG A 723 19.16 -10.81 20.31
N ASN A 724 18.38 -11.01 19.24
CA ASN A 724 17.14 -11.78 19.26
C ASN A 724 17.36 -13.30 19.28
N ASN A 725 18.61 -13.75 19.14
CA ASN A 725 19.00 -15.13 19.39
C ASN A 725 19.87 -15.17 20.66
N PRO A 726 19.24 -15.11 21.84
CA PRO A 726 19.94 -14.93 23.11
C PRO A 726 20.71 -16.20 23.48
N ASN A 727 21.92 -16.01 24.00
CA ASN A 727 22.67 -17.07 24.68
C ASN A 727 22.71 -16.79 26.19
N LEU A 728 23.57 -17.48 26.94
CA LEU A 728 23.52 -17.59 28.39
C LEU A 728 23.29 -16.27 29.15
N ALA A 729 24.08 -15.22 28.93
CA ALA A 729 23.89 -13.96 29.66
C ALA A 729 22.58 -13.25 29.29
N ALA A 730 22.22 -13.21 28.01
CA ALA A 730 20.97 -12.61 27.54
C ALA A 730 19.75 -13.37 28.09
N VAL A 731 19.78 -14.71 28.03
CA VAL A 731 18.75 -15.59 28.62
C VAL A 731 18.59 -15.33 30.13
N LEU A 732 19.70 -15.15 30.85
CA LEU A 732 19.66 -14.84 32.28
C LEU A 732 19.08 -13.44 32.56
N ILE A 733 19.37 -12.44 31.72
CA ILE A 733 18.78 -11.10 31.83
C ILE A 733 17.27 -11.17 31.59
N GLU A 734 16.83 -11.85 30.53
CA GLU A 734 15.42 -12.04 30.19
C GLU A 734 14.67 -12.81 31.29
N ALA A 735 15.32 -13.77 31.93
CA ALA A 735 14.78 -14.48 33.09
C ALA A 735 14.80 -13.66 34.41
N GLY A 736 15.23 -12.39 34.38
CA GLY A 736 15.34 -11.51 35.55
C GLY A 736 16.47 -11.88 36.52
N ARG A 737 17.41 -12.75 36.11
CA ARG A 737 18.56 -13.21 36.90
C ARG A 737 19.81 -12.38 36.60
N THR A 738 19.68 -11.05 36.68
CA THR A 738 20.75 -10.08 36.32
C THR A 738 22.04 -10.26 37.13
N ALA A 739 21.95 -10.72 38.38
CA ALA A 739 23.12 -11.02 39.20
C ALA A 739 23.94 -12.20 38.64
N ASP A 740 23.27 -13.24 38.13
CA ASP A 740 23.95 -14.39 37.52
C ASP A 740 24.47 -14.04 36.13
N ALA A 741 23.71 -13.25 35.35
CA ALA A 741 24.18 -12.72 34.08
C ALA A 741 25.49 -11.94 34.27
N ARG A 742 25.57 -11.09 35.30
CA ARG A 742 26.79 -10.36 35.64
C ARG A 742 27.99 -11.26 35.91
N VAL A 743 27.80 -12.41 36.58
CA VAL A 743 28.88 -13.39 36.80
C VAL A 743 29.42 -13.92 35.48
N VAL A 744 28.54 -14.15 34.49
CA VAL A 744 28.94 -14.55 33.13
C VAL A 744 29.71 -13.42 32.46
N LEU A 745 29.17 -12.19 32.45
CA LEU A 745 29.81 -11.02 31.83
C LEU A 745 31.20 -10.72 32.44
N ASP A 746 31.34 -10.84 33.76
CA ASP A 746 32.61 -10.63 34.47
C ASP A 746 33.66 -11.68 34.07
N ALA A 747 33.24 -12.86 33.62
CA ALA A 747 34.12 -13.93 33.13
C ALA A 747 34.51 -13.77 31.65
N VAL A 748 33.74 -13.03 30.84
CA VAL A 748 34.03 -12.79 29.41
C VAL A 748 35.22 -11.84 29.23
N GLY A 749 35.28 -10.74 29.98
CA GLY A 749 36.34 -9.72 29.83
C GLY A 749 37.77 -10.28 29.86
N PRO A 750 38.14 -11.14 30.83
CA PRO A 750 39.45 -11.80 30.85
C PRO A 750 39.73 -12.70 29.65
N LEU A 751 38.71 -13.33 29.04
CA LEU A 751 38.87 -14.15 27.85
C LEU A 751 39.24 -13.27 26.64
N LEU A 752 38.50 -12.17 26.43
CA LEU A 752 38.78 -11.19 25.38
C LEU A 752 40.18 -10.60 25.52
N ALA A 753 40.58 -10.22 26.74
CA ALA A 753 41.90 -9.67 27.01
C ALA A 753 43.05 -10.67 26.77
N ALA A 754 42.78 -11.98 26.89
CA ALA A 754 43.76 -13.04 26.65
C ALA A 754 43.79 -13.51 25.19
N TYR A 755 42.72 -13.27 24.43
CA TYR A 755 42.62 -13.68 23.04
C TYR A 755 43.52 -12.82 22.14
N GLN A 756 44.15 -13.44 21.16
CA GLN A 756 45.11 -12.80 20.26
C GLN A 756 44.80 -13.23 18.82
N PRO A 757 43.82 -12.58 18.16
CA PRO A 757 43.45 -12.91 16.78
C PRO A 757 44.61 -12.63 15.81
N ALA A 758 44.62 -13.36 14.70
CA ALA A 758 45.74 -13.38 13.76
C ALA A 758 45.73 -12.22 12.76
N SER A 759 44.55 -11.67 12.45
CA SER A 759 44.37 -10.57 11.49
C SER A 759 43.61 -9.39 12.10
N ASP A 760 43.70 -8.21 11.48
CA ASP A 760 42.90 -7.05 11.90
C ASP A 760 41.40 -7.27 11.69
N LYS A 761 41.02 -8.06 10.68
CA LYS A 761 39.62 -8.47 10.48
C LYS A 761 39.13 -9.26 11.68
N ASP A 762 39.84 -10.33 12.07
CA ASP A 762 39.45 -11.14 13.24
C ASP A 762 39.48 -10.31 14.54
N ARG A 763 40.31 -9.27 14.63
CA ARG A 763 40.29 -8.35 15.78
C ARG A 763 39.06 -7.44 15.78
N LEU A 764 38.63 -6.95 14.61
CA LEU A 764 37.39 -6.20 14.50
C LEU A 764 36.19 -7.09 14.84
N ASP A 765 36.08 -8.22 14.15
CA ASP A 765 34.96 -9.16 14.27
C ASP A 765 34.93 -9.73 15.71
N ASP A 766 35.99 -10.40 16.19
CA ASP A 766 35.94 -11.17 17.45
C ASP A 766 36.14 -10.33 18.73
N LEU A 767 36.96 -9.27 18.70
CA LEU A 767 37.26 -8.49 19.92
C LEU A 767 36.39 -7.24 20.04
N ILE A 768 36.08 -6.56 18.94
CA ILE A 768 35.32 -5.31 18.97
C ILE A 768 33.82 -5.61 18.82
N GLU A 769 33.39 -6.04 17.64
CA GLU A 769 31.97 -6.23 17.30
C GLU A 769 31.33 -7.35 18.15
N ASP A 770 31.84 -8.58 18.04
CA ASP A 770 31.34 -9.75 18.76
C ASP A 770 31.87 -9.89 20.20
N GLY A 771 32.76 -8.98 20.61
CA GLY A 771 33.39 -8.98 21.93
C GLY A 771 32.93 -7.84 22.81
N TYR A 772 33.74 -6.77 22.86
CA TYR A 772 33.56 -5.66 23.80
C TYR A 772 32.26 -4.87 23.57
N LEU A 773 31.80 -4.70 22.33
CA LEU A 773 30.55 -3.99 22.05
C LEU A 773 29.33 -4.77 22.55
N LYS A 774 29.27 -6.09 22.33
CA LYS A 774 28.23 -6.95 22.93
C LYS A 774 28.23 -6.86 24.45
N LEU A 775 29.43 -6.96 25.03
CA LEU A 775 29.60 -6.93 26.47
C LEU A 775 29.15 -5.58 27.05
N ALA A 776 29.41 -4.47 26.36
CA ALA A 776 28.91 -3.15 26.73
C ALA A 776 27.37 -3.09 26.73
N ARG A 777 26.72 -3.56 25.66
CA ARG A 777 25.26 -3.61 25.54
C ARG A 777 24.63 -4.44 26.67
N LEU A 778 25.16 -5.63 26.94
CA LEU A 778 24.66 -6.50 28.01
C LEU A 778 24.88 -5.90 29.41
N TYR A 779 26.03 -5.26 29.67
CA TYR A 779 26.22 -4.55 30.95
C TYR A 779 25.21 -3.41 31.13
N HIS A 780 24.90 -2.66 30.06
CA HIS A 780 23.89 -1.63 30.09
C HIS A 780 22.50 -2.18 30.44
N GLU A 781 22.11 -3.30 29.83
CA GLU A 781 20.84 -3.99 30.15
C GLU A 781 20.79 -4.47 31.62
N THR A 782 21.92 -4.83 32.23
CA THR A 782 21.97 -5.14 33.67
C THR A 782 21.92 -3.91 34.58
N GLY A 783 21.95 -2.70 34.02
CA GLY A 783 22.00 -1.42 34.73
C GLY A 783 23.40 -0.99 35.18
N ASP A 784 24.47 -1.67 34.75
CA ASP A 784 25.86 -1.30 35.07
C ASP A 784 26.52 -0.48 33.96
N VAL A 785 26.09 0.78 33.84
CA VAL A 785 26.62 1.72 32.84
C VAL A 785 28.13 1.92 32.98
N SER A 786 28.67 1.86 34.21
CA SER A 786 30.11 2.00 34.43
C SER A 786 30.91 0.83 33.84
N ALA A 787 30.41 -0.41 34.01
CA ALA A 787 31.01 -1.57 33.38
C ALA A 787 30.90 -1.53 31.86
N ALA A 788 29.76 -1.06 31.33
CA ALA A 788 29.54 -0.89 29.89
C ALA A 788 30.57 0.06 29.27
N LEU A 789 30.74 1.26 29.86
CA LEU A 789 31.72 2.25 29.40
C LEU A 789 33.16 1.73 29.45
N ASN A 790 33.51 0.91 30.45
CA ASN A 790 34.84 0.30 30.51
C ASN A 790 35.09 -0.66 29.33
N GLN A 791 34.06 -1.34 28.82
CA GLN A 791 34.22 -2.20 27.65
C GLN A 791 34.39 -1.39 26.36
N LEU A 792 33.68 -0.27 26.21
CA LEU A 792 33.89 0.63 25.06
C LEU A 792 35.31 1.20 25.04
N GLN A 793 35.85 1.56 26.21
CA GLN A 793 37.26 1.95 26.32
C GLN A 793 38.23 0.82 25.94
N ALA A 794 37.89 -0.44 26.27
CA ALA A 794 38.68 -1.59 25.85
C ALA A 794 38.61 -1.80 24.32
N ALA A 795 37.44 -1.61 23.71
CA ALA A 795 37.27 -1.64 22.26
C ALA A 795 38.14 -0.55 21.59
N GLU A 796 38.12 0.68 22.09
CA GLU A 796 38.97 1.77 21.58
C GLU A 796 40.47 1.48 21.66
N ILE A 797 40.92 0.77 22.70
CA ILE A 797 42.31 0.33 22.81
C ILE A 797 42.65 -0.65 21.69
N VAL A 798 41.76 -1.60 21.39
CA VAL A 798 41.95 -2.54 20.27
C VAL A 798 41.93 -1.79 18.93
N LEU A 799 40.98 -0.86 18.74
CA LEU A 799 40.88 -0.01 17.53
C LEU A 799 42.17 0.75 17.25
N ALA A 800 42.77 1.34 18.28
CA ALA A 800 44.03 2.08 18.15
C ALA A 800 45.21 1.19 17.71
N ASP A 801 45.13 -0.12 17.94
CA ASP A 801 46.16 -1.11 17.60
C ASP A 801 45.94 -1.78 16.23
N LEU A 802 44.80 -1.56 15.56
CA LEU A 802 44.54 -2.07 14.21
C LEU A 802 45.39 -1.32 13.17
N VAL A 803 45.94 -2.04 12.20
CA VAL A 803 46.78 -1.47 11.13
C VAL A 803 45.96 -1.07 9.91
N GLY A 804 44.97 -1.87 9.52
CA GLY A 804 44.07 -1.60 8.39
C GLY A 804 43.12 -0.43 8.67
N VAL A 805 43.16 0.60 7.83
CA VAL A 805 42.30 1.80 7.98
C VAL A 805 40.82 1.42 7.89
N GLN A 806 40.44 0.57 6.94
CA GLN A 806 39.06 0.11 6.78
C GLN A 806 38.47 -0.44 8.08
N TYR A 807 39.22 -1.30 8.79
CA TYR A 807 38.77 -1.93 10.03
C TYR A 807 38.72 -0.93 11.20
N ARG A 808 39.61 0.09 11.21
CA ARG A 808 39.53 1.17 12.19
C ARG A 808 38.30 2.03 11.97
N VAL A 809 38.01 2.41 10.73
CA VAL A 809 36.86 3.24 10.37
C VAL A 809 35.56 2.52 10.73
N GLU A 810 35.39 1.28 10.27
CA GLU A 810 34.21 0.47 10.56
C GLU A 810 34.02 0.29 12.07
N GLY A 811 35.06 -0.11 12.80
CA GLY A 811 34.97 -0.28 14.24
C GLY A 811 34.75 1.02 15.03
N MET A 812 35.21 2.18 14.54
CA MET A 812 34.88 3.49 15.12
C MET A 812 33.39 3.81 14.97
N CYS A 813 32.80 3.55 13.79
CA CYS A 813 31.36 3.71 13.56
C CYS A 813 30.53 2.80 14.46
N LEU A 814 30.85 1.50 14.50
CA LEU A 814 30.17 0.53 15.38
C LEU A 814 30.27 0.91 16.87
N THR A 815 31.42 1.43 17.29
CA THR A 815 31.63 1.87 18.68
C THR A 815 30.87 3.16 18.99
N ALA A 816 30.77 4.09 18.03
CA ALA A 816 30.00 5.31 18.15
C ALA A 816 28.50 5.02 18.39
N ASP A 817 27.94 4.04 17.66
CA ASP A 817 26.54 3.62 17.83
C ASP A 817 26.27 3.12 19.26
N VAL A 818 27.19 2.36 19.86
CA VAL A 818 27.03 1.89 21.25
C VAL A 818 27.21 3.03 22.24
N TYR A 819 28.12 3.98 22.00
CA TYR A 819 28.21 5.18 22.85
C TYR A 819 26.91 5.98 22.83
N GLN A 820 26.28 6.13 21.66
CA GLN A 820 24.98 6.80 21.54
C GLN A 820 23.88 6.05 22.31
N LEU A 821 23.83 4.72 22.20
CA LEU A 821 22.91 3.89 22.98
C LEU A 821 23.06 4.12 24.50
N LEU A 822 24.28 4.36 24.98
CA LEU A 822 24.55 4.67 26.40
C LEU A 822 24.29 6.13 26.79
N GLY A 823 23.90 6.99 25.83
CA GLY A 823 23.67 8.43 26.03
C GLY A 823 24.94 9.29 26.01
N GLU A 824 26.06 8.77 25.49
CA GLU A 824 27.36 9.45 25.42
C GLU A 824 27.61 10.07 24.03
N THR A 825 26.71 10.97 23.60
CA THR A 825 26.70 11.57 22.25
C THR A 825 28.01 12.25 21.86
N LEU A 826 28.68 12.93 22.81
CA LEU A 826 29.96 13.60 22.52
C LEU A 826 31.09 12.61 22.19
N ALA A 827 31.09 11.42 22.81
CA ALA A 827 32.08 10.38 22.52
C ALA A 827 31.80 9.76 21.14
N ALA A 828 30.53 9.51 20.82
CA ALA A 828 30.10 9.04 19.51
C ALA A 828 30.51 10.02 18.38
N GLU A 829 30.22 11.31 18.54
CA GLU A 829 30.62 12.36 17.59
C GLU A 829 32.14 12.38 17.36
N GLN A 830 32.93 12.28 18.44
CA GLN A 830 34.39 12.28 18.34
C GLN A 830 34.93 11.07 17.58
N LEU A 831 34.31 9.90 17.74
CA LEU A 831 34.67 8.69 16.99
C LEU A 831 34.34 8.81 15.51
N LEU A 832 33.17 9.35 15.14
CA LEU A 832 32.84 9.58 13.73
C LEU A 832 33.74 10.63 13.08
N ALA A 833 34.09 11.68 13.81
CA ALA A 833 35.07 12.66 13.34
C ALA A 833 36.46 12.01 13.17
N ALA A 834 36.86 11.10 14.05
CA ALA A 834 38.09 10.33 13.91
C ALA A 834 38.05 9.37 12.71
N ALA A 835 36.93 8.68 12.49
CA ALA A 835 36.70 7.78 11.37
C ALA A 835 36.84 8.51 10.04
N TRP A 836 36.20 9.68 9.89
CA TRP A 836 36.38 10.53 8.73
C TRP A 836 37.83 10.96 8.54
N ASN A 837 38.50 11.43 9.59
CA ASN A 837 39.90 11.87 9.49
C ASN A 837 40.84 10.74 9.06
N GLU A 838 40.63 9.52 9.53
CA GLU A 838 41.37 8.32 9.11
C GLU A 838 41.11 8.02 7.63
N MET A 839 39.83 7.95 7.23
CA MET A 839 39.42 7.66 5.85
C MET A 839 39.98 8.68 4.86
N ALA A 840 39.91 9.97 5.20
CA ALA A 840 40.42 11.07 4.37
C ALA A 840 41.92 10.96 4.04
N THR A 841 42.71 10.23 4.84
CA THR A 841 44.15 10.04 4.57
C THR A 841 44.45 8.99 3.50
N VAL A 842 43.48 8.14 3.17
CA VAL A 842 43.64 6.99 2.26
C VAL A 842 42.70 7.01 1.06
N LEU A 843 41.89 8.06 0.88
CA LEU A 843 41.04 8.21 -0.30
C LEU A 843 41.83 8.00 -1.61
N GLY A 844 41.27 7.16 -2.48
CA GLY A 844 41.86 6.75 -3.76
C GLY A 844 43.00 5.74 -3.66
N ALA A 845 43.21 5.10 -2.51
CA ALA A 845 44.24 4.07 -2.31
C ALA A 845 43.72 2.64 -2.53
N SER A 846 42.41 2.45 -2.49
CA SER A 846 41.69 1.16 -2.50
C SER A 846 40.75 1.05 -3.72
N ASP A 847 39.96 -0.03 -3.76
CA ASP A 847 38.83 -0.11 -4.68
C ASP A 847 37.79 0.98 -4.34
N PRO A 848 37.33 1.79 -5.31
CA PRO A 848 36.35 2.84 -5.05
C PRO A 848 35.00 2.35 -4.51
N GLU A 849 34.58 1.11 -4.81
CA GLU A 849 33.35 0.51 -4.27
C GLU A 849 33.48 0.40 -2.75
N ASP A 850 34.56 -0.23 -2.27
CA ASP A 850 34.85 -0.41 -0.84
C ASP A 850 35.03 0.95 -0.10
N GLU A 851 35.65 1.93 -0.75
CA GLU A 851 35.83 3.26 -0.17
C GLU A 851 34.50 4.03 -0.03
N ALA A 852 33.61 3.90 -1.02
CA ALA A 852 32.29 4.53 -0.97
C ALA A 852 31.41 3.92 0.12
N ASP A 853 31.44 2.60 0.29
CA ASP A 853 30.69 1.89 1.35
C ASP A 853 31.12 2.38 2.75
N LEU A 854 32.41 2.59 2.98
CA LEU A 854 32.91 3.14 4.27
C LEU A 854 32.50 4.60 4.49
N LEU A 855 32.46 5.42 3.43
CA LEU A 855 32.03 6.82 3.52
C LEU A 855 30.53 6.94 3.78
N GLU A 856 29.74 6.07 3.14
CA GLU A 856 28.31 5.90 3.43
C GLU A 856 28.10 5.52 4.90
N LEU A 857 28.85 4.53 5.41
CA LEU A 857 28.76 4.12 6.83
C LEU A 857 29.04 5.27 7.79
N ILE A 858 30.06 6.10 7.52
CA ILE A 858 30.32 7.31 8.31
C ILE A 858 29.14 8.28 8.22
N ALA A 859 28.62 8.54 7.02
CA ALA A 859 27.50 9.46 6.79
C ALA A 859 26.22 9.01 7.50
N VAL A 860 25.89 7.72 7.45
CA VAL A 860 24.79 7.10 8.20
C VAL A 860 24.99 7.31 9.71
N GLY A 861 26.21 7.14 10.23
CA GLY A 861 26.53 7.41 11.63
C GLY A 861 26.22 8.86 12.04
N TYR A 862 26.57 9.85 11.21
CA TYR A 862 26.23 11.25 11.48
C TYR A 862 24.71 11.47 11.50
N ARG A 863 23.98 10.88 10.54
CA ARG A 863 22.52 10.95 10.47
C ARG A 863 21.87 10.34 11.72
N ASN A 864 22.30 9.16 12.15
CA ASN A 864 21.76 8.48 13.33
C ASN A 864 21.96 9.28 14.63
N LEU A 865 22.96 10.15 14.67
CA LEU A 865 23.20 11.08 15.79
C LEU A 865 22.43 12.41 15.67
N GLY A 866 21.69 12.63 14.59
CA GLY A 866 21.06 13.92 14.29
C GLY A 866 22.06 15.04 14.01
N LEU A 867 23.25 14.70 13.48
CA LEU A 867 24.32 15.66 13.20
C LEU A 867 24.37 16.01 11.71
N SER A 868 24.72 17.26 11.41
CA SER A 868 24.96 17.71 10.04
C SER A 868 26.16 16.99 9.42
N LEU A 869 26.03 16.54 8.17
CA LEU A 869 27.12 15.94 7.42
C LEU A 869 28.25 16.96 7.14
N PRO A 870 29.53 16.63 7.43
CA PRO A 870 30.64 17.54 7.13
C PRO A 870 30.86 17.71 5.61
N ASP A 871 30.98 18.96 5.11
CA ASP A 871 31.25 19.23 3.69
C ASP A 871 32.43 18.42 3.10
N PRO A 872 33.57 18.22 3.80
CA PRO A 872 34.67 17.42 3.27
C PRO A 872 34.30 15.93 3.10
N LEU A 873 33.45 15.39 3.99
CA LEU A 873 32.96 14.01 3.89
C LEU A 873 32.09 13.86 2.65
N ILE A 874 31.15 14.79 2.45
CA ILE A 874 30.27 14.80 1.26
C ILE A 874 31.12 14.87 -0.01
N ALA A 875 32.04 15.83 -0.10
CA ALA A 875 32.89 15.99 -1.28
C ALA A 875 33.74 14.72 -1.55
N GLY A 876 34.37 14.16 -0.51
CA GLY A 876 35.16 12.94 -0.63
C GLY A 876 34.32 11.75 -1.08
N TRP A 877 33.09 11.61 -0.57
CA TRP A 877 32.18 10.54 -0.97
C TRP A 877 31.76 10.66 -2.43
N LEU A 878 31.29 11.84 -2.85
CA LEU A 878 30.86 12.06 -4.24
C LEU A 878 32.01 11.87 -5.23
N ASP A 879 33.21 12.36 -4.91
CA ASP A 879 34.40 12.15 -5.74
C ASP A 879 34.75 10.66 -5.88
N THR A 880 34.59 9.86 -4.82
CA THR A 880 34.83 8.41 -4.84
C THR A 880 33.78 7.68 -5.68
N ILE A 881 32.50 8.03 -5.56
CA ILE A 881 31.42 7.39 -6.34
C ILE A 881 31.65 7.52 -7.85
N GLU A 882 32.11 8.69 -8.32
CA GLU A 882 32.43 8.92 -9.73
C GLU A 882 33.53 7.99 -10.29
N LEU A 883 34.35 7.39 -9.42
CA LEU A 883 35.42 6.48 -9.81
C LEU A 883 34.97 5.01 -9.96
N ILE A 884 33.77 4.65 -9.49
CA ILE A 884 33.28 3.26 -9.46
C ILE A 884 33.05 2.71 -10.87
N PHE A 885 32.52 3.52 -11.79
CA PHE A 885 32.17 3.09 -13.14
C PHE A 885 32.66 4.06 -14.20
N ASP A 886 33.47 3.53 -15.12
CA ASP A 886 33.90 4.21 -16.35
C ASP A 886 33.16 3.59 -17.55
N PRO A 887 32.29 4.34 -18.25
CA PRO A 887 31.50 3.81 -19.36
C PRO A 887 32.33 3.47 -20.59
N VAL A 888 33.60 3.90 -20.65
CA VAL A 888 34.50 3.68 -21.78
C VAL A 888 35.51 2.55 -21.52
N ALA A 889 35.52 2.00 -20.31
CA ALA A 889 36.44 0.93 -19.93
C ALA A 889 36.10 -0.42 -20.61
N GLU A 890 37.14 -1.20 -20.93
CA GLU A 890 36.96 -2.57 -21.44
C GLU A 890 36.70 -3.55 -20.28
N TYR A 891 35.44 -3.89 -20.05
CA TYR A 891 35.05 -4.87 -19.03
C TYR A 891 35.12 -6.31 -19.55
N SER A 892 35.60 -7.25 -18.73
CA SER A 892 35.53 -8.68 -19.02
C SER A 892 34.26 -9.30 -18.42
N GLY A 893 33.47 -10.01 -19.23
CA GLY A 893 32.27 -10.71 -18.75
C GLY A 893 31.11 -9.76 -18.42
N ASN A 894 30.47 -9.95 -17.25
CA ASN A 894 29.39 -9.11 -16.71
C ASN A 894 29.90 -7.91 -15.87
N GLY A 895 31.18 -7.57 -15.96
CA GLY A 895 31.81 -6.53 -15.14
C GLY A 895 31.24 -5.12 -15.36
N HIS A 896 30.84 -4.78 -16.59
CA HIS A 896 30.25 -3.47 -16.92
C HIS A 896 28.98 -3.22 -16.10
N ASP A 897 28.00 -4.12 -16.22
CA ASP A 897 26.73 -4.00 -15.51
C ASP A 897 26.91 -4.17 -14.00
N LYS A 898 27.94 -4.88 -13.52
CA LYS A 898 28.25 -4.92 -12.08
C LYS A 898 28.65 -3.53 -11.58
N ALA A 899 29.62 -2.90 -12.23
CA ALA A 899 30.14 -1.59 -11.82
C ALA A 899 29.08 -0.50 -11.94
N ALA A 900 28.30 -0.48 -13.02
CA ALA A 900 27.18 0.47 -13.18
C ALA A 900 26.15 0.35 -12.03
N ARG A 901 25.78 -0.87 -11.63
CA ARG A 901 24.86 -1.07 -10.50
C ARG A 901 25.44 -0.60 -9.16
N ALA A 902 26.72 -0.86 -8.91
CA ALA A 902 27.38 -0.42 -7.68
C ALA A 902 27.34 1.11 -7.57
N GLN A 903 27.68 1.81 -8.66
CA GLN A 903 27.62 3.27 -8.71
C GLN A 903 26.20 3.82 -8.56
N ILE A 904 25.20 3.21 -9.22
CA ILE A 904 23.78 3.55 -9.06
C ILE A 904 23.33 3.38 -7.61
N GLY A 905 23.71 2.29 -6.96
CA GLY A 905 23.41 2.05 -5.54
C GLY A 905 23.93 3.18 -4.67
N GLN A 906 25.21 3.52 -4.82
CA GLN A 906 25.87 4.57 -4.07
C GLN A 906 25.25 5.97 -4.31
N TRP A 907 24.96 6.36 -5.56
CA TRP A 907 24.28 7.62 -5.84
C TRP A 907 22.88 7.70 -5.22
N ARG A 908 22.13 6.60 -5.21
CA ARG A 908 20.79 6.55 -4.61
C ARG A 908 20.85 6.73 -3.09
N SER A 909 21.75 6.01 -2.41
CA SER A 909 21.96 6.18 -0.98
C SER A 909 22.39 7.60 -0.63
N ALA A 910 23.36 8.15 -1.36
CA ALA A 910 23.82 9.53 -1.18
C ALA A 910 22.70 10.55 -1.42
N ALA A 911 21.89 10.38 -2.46
CA ALA A 911 20.77 11.28 -2.74
C ALA A 911 19.78 11.33 -1.59
N VAL A 912 19.36 10.18 -1.05
CA VAL A 912 18.41 10.13 0.07
C VAL A 912 18.99 10.76 1.34
N LEU A 913 20.25 10.46 1.67
CA LEU A 913 20.90 11.04 2.85
C LEU A 913 21.11 12.56 2.73
N LEU A 914 21.52 13.04 1.55
CA LEU A 914 21.77 14.45 1.31
C LEU A 914 20.46 15.25 1.22
N PHE A 915 19.39 14.67 0.69
CA PHE A 915 18.06 15.28 0.71
C PHE A 915 17.59 15.49 2.15
N ALA A 916 17.67 14.45 3.00
CA ALA A 916 17.36 14.56 4.43
C ALA A 916 18.26 15.56 5.19
N ALA A 917 19.43 15.91 4.65
CA ALA A 917 20.31 16.94 5.19
C ALA A 917 20.05 18.34 4.62
N GLY A 918 18.99 18.54 3.83
CA GLY A 918 18.62 19.82 3.22
C GLY A 918 19.42 20.20 1.96
N LEU A 919 20.10 19.25 1.33
CA LEU A 919 20.94 19.46 0.13
C LEU A 919 20.25 18.97 -1.16
N GLU A 920 19.04 19.47 -1.41
CA GLU A 920 18.13 19.00 -2.46
C GLU A 920 18.72 19.04 -3.88
N GLU A 921 19.34 20.17 -4.27
CA GLU A 921 19.91 20.33 -5.62
C GLU A 921 20.97 19.26 -5.90
N THR A 922 21.77 18.91 -4.88
CA THR A 922 22.79 17.86 -5.00
C THR A 922 22.12 16.50 -5.13
N ALA A 923 21.15 16.19 -4.27
CA ALA A 923 20.41 14.93 -4.33
C ALA A 923 19.76 14.68 -5.71
N PHE A 924 19.12 15.71 -6.28
CA PHE A 924 18.49 15.62 -7.61
C PHE A 924 19.53 15.36 -8.70
N GLY A 925 20.69 16.03 -8.64
CA GLY A 925 21.80 15.80 -9.57
C GLY A 925 22.30 14.35 -9.53
N LEU A 926 22.38 13.74 -8.34
CA LEU A 926 22.83 12.34 -8.18
C LEU A 926 21.83 11.34 -8.75
N LEU A 927 20.51 11.55 -8.57
CA LEU A 927 19.51 10.66 -9.17
C LEU A 927 19.44 10.79 -10.69
N GLN A 928 19.67 11.99 -11.24
CA GLN A 928 19.84 12.17 -12.68
C GLN A 928 21.09 11.45 -13.22
N ALA A 929 22.19 11.46 -12.48
CA ALA A 929 23.40 10.70 -12.82
C ALA A 929 23.15 9.18 -12.77
N ALA A 930 22.44 8.71 -11.74
CA ALA A 930 22.04 7.32 -11.62
C ALA A 930 21.16 6.86 -12.78
N GLU A 931 20.17 7.67 -13.19
CA GLU A 931 19.32 7.41 -14.36
C GLU A 931 20.14 7.29 -15.64
N SER A 932 21.02 8.26 -15.90
CA SER A 932 21.92 8.27 -17.06
C SER A 932 22.80 7.01 -17.11
N THR A 933 23.26 6.54 -15.96
CA THR A 933 24.09 5.32 -15.85
C THR A 933 23.26 4.04 -16.01
N ALA A 934 22.02 4.00 -15.50
CA ALA A 934 21.12 2.86 -15.68
C ALA A 934 20.81 2.62 -17.16
N TRP A 935 20.69 3.69 -17.97
CA TRP A 935 20.49 3.58 -19.41
C TRP A 935 21.69 3.00 -20.18
N GLN A 936 22.86 2.88 -19.55
CA GLN A 936 24.06 2.29 -20.15
C GLN A 936 24.18 0.77 -19.89
N ILE A 937 23.35 0.20 -18.99
CA ILE A 937 23.35 -1.23 -18.67
C ILE A 937 22.94 -2.06 -19.90
N PHE A 938 23.70 -3.13 -20.18
CA PHE A 938 23.47 -3.97 -21.35
C PHE A 938 22.37 -5.00 -21.15
N VAL A 939 22.27 -5.60 -19.96
CA VAL A 939 21.21 -6.58 -19.65
C VAL A 939 19.91 -5.85 -19.35
N GLN A 940 18.94 -5.93 -20.26
CA GLN A 940 17.68 -5.20 -20.17
C GLN A 940 16.89 -5.46 -18.87
N ALA A 941 16.84 -6.71 -18.39
CA ALA A 941 16.18 -7.03 -17.12
C ALA A 941 16.86 -6.32 -15.93
N THR A 942 18.19 -6.24 -15.95
CA THR A 942 18.97 -5.50 -14.94
C THR A 942 18.71 -4.00 -15.06
N GLN A 943 18.68 -3.46 -16.28
CA GLN A 943 18.38 -2.06 -16.53
C GLN A 943 17.02 -1.66 -15.95
N VAL A 944 15.95 -2.40 -16.28
CA VAL A 944 14.60 -2.13 -15.76
C VAL A 944 14.61 -2.19 -14.23
N SER A 945 15.21 -3.22 -13.64
CA SER A 945 15.34 -3.32 -12.18
C SER A 945 16.06 -2.12 -11.55
N GLN A 946 17.13 -1.60 -12.14
CA GLN A 946 17.80 -0.40 -11.62
C GLN A 946 16.99 0.88 -11.80
N LEU A 947 16.29 1.04 -12.93
CA LEU A 947 15.39 2.18 -13.15
C LEU A 947 14.22 2.19 -12.16
N THR A 948 13.62 1.03 -11.86
CA THR A 948 12.58 0.91 -10.82
C THR A 948 13.12 1.28 -9.43
N LEU A 949 14.37 0.93 -9.11
CA LEU A 949 15.02 1.36 -7.87
C LEU A 949 15.24 2.88 -7.83
N ILE A 950 15.59 3.51 -8.96
CA ILE A 950 15.72 4.97 -9.07
C ILE A 950 14.36 5.65 -8.94
N VAL A 951 13.30 5.09 -9.53
CA VAL A 951 11.90 5.53 -9.34
C VAL A 951 11.57 5.58 -7.84
N ARG A 952 11.85 4.50 -7.09
CA ARG A 952 11.66 4.50 -5.62
C ARG A 952 12.41 5.64 -4.95
N SER A 953 13.66 5.88 -5.32
CA SER A 953 14.46 6.95 -4.72
C SER A 953 13.93 8.34 -5.03
N TRP A 954 13.43 8.59 -6.25
CA TRP A 954 12.72 9.84 -6.57
C TRP A 954 11.48 10.02 -5.70
N THR A 955 10.68 8.97 -5.53
CA THR A 955 9.50 9.01 -4.66
C THR A 955 9.86 9.23 -3.19
N THR A 956 10.92 8.59 -2.69
CA THR A 956 11.38 8.76 -1.29
C THR A 956 11.76 10.21 -0.97
N ILE A 957 12.29 10.96 -1.94
CA ILE A 957 12.63 12.38 -1.76
C ILE A 957 11.50 13.34 -2.21
N GLY A 958 10.26 12.83 -2.33
CA GLY A 958 9.07 13.64 -2.64
C GLY A 958 8.92 14.06 -4.11
N GLN A 959 9.80 13.62 -5.02
CA GLN A 959 9.79 14.02 -6.44
C GLN A 959 8.93 13.07 -7.29
N ILE A 960 7.63 13.06 -7.03
CA ILE A 960 6.66 12.12 -7.64
C ILE A 960 6.60 12.29 -9.17
N ASP A 961 6.62 13.51 -9.68
CA ASP A 961 6.58 13.78 -11.13
C ASP A 961 7.78 13.18 -11.87
N GLN A 962 8.97 13.25 -11.27
CA GLN A 962 10.17 12.64 -11.85
C GLN A 962 10.09 11.11 -11.80
N ALA A 963 9.54 10.56 -10.72
CA ALA A 963 9.29 9.13 -10.59
C ALA A 963 8.30 8.64 -11.66
N LEU A 964 7.19 9.35 -11.86
CA LEU A 964 6.16 9.04 -12.87
C LEU A 964 6.69 9.14 -14.29
N ARG A 965 7.38 10.24 -14.62
CA ARG A 965 8.06 10.38 -15.91
C ARG A 965 8.92 9.16 -16.21
N LEU A 966 9.78 8.78 -15.26
CA LEU A 966 10.70 7.66 -15.43
C LEU A 966 9.97 6.32 -15.53
N ALA A 967 8.91 6.12 -14.73
CA ALA A 967 8.09 4.92 -14.78
C ALA A 967 7.47 4.73 -16.17
N PHE A 968 6.90 5.78 -16.78
CA PHE A 968 6.30 5.71 -18.11
C PHE A 968 7.31 5.60 -19.25
N GLU A 969 8.57 6.00 -19.04
CA GLU A 969 9.66 5.82 -20.01
C GLU A 969 10.16 4.35 -20.10
N LEU A 970 9.77 3.49 -19.16
CA LEU A 970 10.18 2.08 -19.17
C LEU A 970 9.65 1.33 -20.41
N PRO A 971 10.45 0.42 -20.99
CA PRO A 971 10.17 -0.18 -22.30
C PRO A 971 9.05 -1.23 -22.32
N PHE A 972 8.63 -1.75 -21.16
CA PHE A 972 7.66 -2.84 -21.04
C PHE A 972 6.56 -2.50 -20.05
N LEU A 973 5.32 -2.84 -20.39
CA LEU A 973 4.15 -2.67 -19.50
C LEU A 973 4.35 -3.31 -18.12
N SER A 974 4.99 -4.48 -18.04
CA SER A 974 5.28 -5.12 -16.75
C SER A 974 6.25 -4.28 -15.91
N GLY A 975 7.28 -3.70 -16.54
CA GLY A 975 8.22 -2.81 -15.85
C GLY A 975 7.57 -1.49 -15.45
N GLN A 976 6.68 -0.94 -16.29
CA GLN A 976 5.89 0.25 -15.95
C GLN A 976 4.99 -0.04 -14.74
N GLY A 977 4.30 -1.18 -14.72
CA GLY A 977 3.49 -1.62 -13.58
C GLY A 977 4.30 -1.80 -12.31
N GLU A 978 5.44 -2.48 -12.37
CA GLU A 978 6.38 -2.64 -11.24
C GLU A 978 6.87 -1.27 -10.72
N ALA A 979 7.09 -0.30 -11.60
CA ALA A 979 7.50 1.05 -11.20
C ALA A 979 6.36 1.86 -10.58
N LEU A 980 5.14 1.82 -11.13
CA LEU A 980 3.98 2.49 -10.53
C LEU A 980 3.63 1.90 -9.16
N GLN A 981 3.67 0.57 -9.03
CA GLN A 981 3.50 -0.09 -7.74
C GLN A 981 4.59 0.36 -6.75
N ALA A 982 5.84 0.44 -7.21
CA ALA A 982 6.93 0.93 -6.37
C ALA A 982 6.76 2.39 -5.90
N ILE A 983 6.11 3.25 -6.69
CA ILE A 983 5.71 4.60 -6.26
C ILE A 983 4.64 4.49 -5.17
N ALA A 984 3.58 3.72 -5.41
CA ALA A 984 2.49 3.51 -4.45
C ALA A 984 3.00 2.99 -3.10
N GLU A 985 3.83 1.94 -3.11
CA GLU A 985 4.45 1.37 -1.91
C GLU A 985 5.21 2.41 -1.09
N VAL A 986 6.00 3.28 -1.74
CA VAL A 986 6.80 4.30 -1.03
C VAL A 986 5.89 5.38 -0.45
N LEU A 987 4.84 5.80 -1.18
CA LEU A 987 3.88 6.79 -0.68
C LEU A 987 3.14 6.24 0.55
N VAL A 988 2.59 5.04 0.44
CA VAL A 988 1.81 4.38 1.49
C VAL A 988 2.66 4.11 2.74
N ALA A 989 3.94 3.80 2.56
CA ALA A 989 4.88 3.53 3.64
C ALA A 989 5.51 4.80 4.24
N LYS A 990 5.10 6.01 3.83
CA LYS A 990 5.60 7.26 4.41
C LYS A 990 5.32 7.26 5.92
N ASP A 991 6.38 7.46 6.69
CA ASP A 991 6.35 7.53 8.15
C ASP A 991 7.47 8.48 8.59
N ASP A 992 7.09 9.65 9.08
CA ASP A 992 8.01 10.68 9.56
C ASP A 992 8.56 10.34 10.97
N PHE A 993 7.98 9.34 11.65
CA PHE A 993 8.40 8.84 12.97
C PHE A 993 8.63 7.32 12.99
N PRO A 994 9.57 6.78 12.19
CA PRO A 994 9.74 5.33 12.03
C PRO A 994 10.19 4.58 13.31
N GLU A 995 10.65 5.31 14.33
CA GLU A 995 11.01 4.75 15.64
C GLU A 995 9.84 4.72 16.64
N SER A 996 8.65 5.21 16.27
CA SER A 996 7.49 5.29 17.15
C SER A 996 6.17 4.99 16.45
N ASP A 997 5.40 4.04 16.99
CA ASP A 997 4.07 3.73 16.45
C ASP A 997 3.00 4.78 16.82
N VAL A 998 3.33 5.79 17.65
CA VAL A 998 2.36 6.73 18.23
C VAL A 998 1.95 7.86 17.29
N ALA A 999 2.74 8.15 16.26
CA ALA A 999 2.50 9.19 15.26
C ALA A 999 3.24 8.82 13.97
N ARG A 1000 2.91 9.47 12.84
CA ARG A 1000 3.50 9.16 11.53
C ARG A 1000 3.69 10.35 10.59
N VAL A 1001 3.11 11.50 10.92
CA VAL A 1001 3.00 12.64 10.01
C VAL A 1001 3.56 13.87 10.70
N ASP A 1002 4.50 14.51 10.03
CA ASP A 1002 5.14 15.78 10.38
C ASP A 1002 5.28 16.56 9.06
N THR A 1003 4.33 17.47 8.81
CA THR A 1003 4.21 18.10 7.49
C THR A 1003 5.28 19.16 7.26
N ASP A 1004 5.69 19.89 8.29
CA ASP A 1004 6.71 20.95 8.22
C ASP A 1004 8.14 20.45 8.54
N GLY A 1005 8.27 19.26 9.12
CA GLY A 1005 9.53 18.59 9.41
C GLY A 1005 10.23 19.11 10.67
N ASP A 1006 9.51 19.76 11.59
CA ASP A 1006 10.09 20.32 12.81
C ASP A 1006 10.34 19.27 13.92
N GLY A 1007 9.89 18.03 13.71
CA GLY A 1007 10.01 16.90 14.63
C GLY A 1007 8.83 16.76 15.61
N GLN A 1008 7.78 17.56 15.47
CA GLN A 1008 6.54 17.44 16.21
C GLN A 1008 5.45 16.79 15.33
N PRO A 1009 4.70 15.80 15.84
CA PRO A 1009 3.65 15.19 15.06
C PRO A 1009 2.43 16.10 14.90
N ASP A 1010 1.88 16.15 13.67
CA ASP A 1010 0.61 16.81 13.34
C ASP A 1010 -0.56 16.21 14.12
N PHE A 1011 -0.55 14.89 14.30
CA PHE A 1011 -1.56 14.14 15.04
C PHE A 1011 -1.02 12.79 15.54
N TRP A 1012 -1.66 12.29 16.59
CA TRP A 1012 -1.43 10.94 17.11
C TRP A 1012 -2.12 9.89 16.24
N ASN A 1013 -1.46 8.75 16.07
CA ASN A 1013 -2.02 7.56 15.45
C ASN A 1013 -3.31 7.14 16.19
N PRO A 1014 -4.42 6.84 15.50
CA PRO A 1014 -5.67 6.40 16.14
C PRO A 1014 -5.52 5.17 17.05
N SER A 1015 -4.49 4.36 16.85
CA SER A 1015 -4.14 3.20 17.68
C SER A 1015 -3.38 3.55 18.97
N ALA A 1016 -2.81 4.74 19.07
CA ALA A 1016 -1.91 5.12 20.16
C ALA A 1016 -2.67 5.25 21.49
N SER A 1017 -2.23 4.52 22.53
CA SER A 1017 -2.78 4.71 23.86
C SER A 1017 -2.18 5.95 24.53
N GLN A 1018 -2.89 6.51 25.51
CA GLN A 1018 -2.35 7.62 26.31
C GLN A 1018 -1.05 7.24 27.04
N GLN A 1019 -0.86 5.96 27.37
CA GLN A 1019 0.37 5.48 27.98
C GLN A 1019 1.53 5.53 26.99
N ASP A 1020 1.28 5.13 25.74
CA ASP A 1020 2.30 5.12 24.68
C ASP A 1020 2.70 6.54 24.30
N ILE A 1021 1.73 7.45 24.14
CA ILE A 1021 1.98 8.89 23.90
C ILE A 1021 2.83 9.49 25.03
N ASN A 1022 2.56 9.16 26.28
CA ASN A 1022 3.36 9.66 27.40
C ASN A 1022 4.77 9.04 27.45
N ALA A 1023 4.95 7.83 26.92
CA ALA A 1023 6.22 7.11 26.90
C ALA A 1023 7.10 7.51 25.71
N SER A 1024 6.53 8.00 24.61
CA SER A 1024 7.26 8.41 23.41
C SER A 1024 8.10 9.68 23.62
N GLY A 1025 7.61 10.60 24.46
CA GLY A 1025 8.25 11.90 24.67
C GLY A 1025 7.97 12.94 23.57
N LEU A 1026 7.16 12.60 22.56
CA LEU A 1026 6.70 13.52 21.52
C LEU A 1026 5.67 14.52 22.08
N VAL A 1027 5.54 15.66 21.41
CA VAL A 1027 4.55 16.70 21.73
C VAL A 1027 3.80 17.05 20.45
N LEU A 1028 2.47 17.09 20.53
CA LEU A 1028 1.60 17.42 19.40
C LEU A 1028 1.90 18.84 18.88
N ASP A 1029 1.99 18.98 17.56
CA ASP A 1029 2.29 20.24 16.91
C ASP A 1029 1.09 21.22 16.97
N PRO A 1030 1.28 22.45 17.49
CA PRO A 1030 0.27 23.51 17.41
C PRO A 1030 0.15 24.24 16.05
N ASP A 1031 1.05 24.03 15.09
CA ASP A 1031 1.20 24.79 13.83
C ASP A 1031 1.71 23.88 12.71
N SER A 1032 0.83 23.04 12.16
CA SER A 1032 1.20 21.86 11.38
C SER A 1032 1.90 22.12 10.04
N ASP A 1033 1.79 23.33 9.47
CA ASP A 1033 2.53 23.70 8.27
C ASP A 1033 3.69 24.69 8.52
N GLY A 1034 3.84 25.16 9.77
CA GLY A 1034 4.93 26.02 10.20
C GLY A 1034 4.84 27.46 9.69
N ASP A 1035 3.66 27.93 9.23
CA ASP A 1035 3.47 29.29 8.71
C ASP A 1035 3.39 30.36 9.81
N GLY A 1036 3.28 29.94 11.08
CA GLY A 1036 3.22 30.81 12.25
C GLY A 1036 1.80 31.10 12.75
N LEU A 1037 0.76 30.53 12.12
CA LEU A 1037 -0.62 30.56 12.55
C LEU A 1037 -0.99 29.24 13.24
N ASN A 1038 -1.55 29.34 14.43
CA ASN A 1038 -1.97 28.15 15.16
C ASN A 1038 -3.21 27.51 14.50
N ASP A 1039 -3.25 26.18 14.39
CA ASP A 1039 -4.39 25.39 13.86
C ASP A 1039 -5.76 25.71 14.47
N GLU A 1040 -5.82 26.31 15.68
CA GLU A 1040 -7.08 26.78 16.28
C GLU A 1040 -7.67 28.01 15.57
N GLN A 1041 -6.85 28.71 14.81
CA GLN A 1041 -7.17 29.97 14.13
C GLN A 1041 -6.90 29.91 12.63
N ASP A 1042 -6.09 28.95 12.20
CA ASP A 1042 -5.69 28.80 10.82
C ASP A 1042 -6.77 28.07 9.98
N PRO A 1043 -7.33 28.73 8.96
CA PRO A 1043 -8.23 28.08 8.02
C PRO A 1043 -7.52 27.10 7.07
N ARG A 1044 -6.20 27.10 6.95
CA ARG A 1044 -5.43 26.24 6.03
C ARG A 1044 -4.25 25.50 6.71
N PRO A 1045 -4.52 24.69 7.75
CA PRO A 1045 -3.50 24.11 8.67
C PRO A 1045 -2.52 23.08 8.10
N LEU A 1046 -2.47 22.92 6.78
CA LEU A 1046 -1.51 22.05 6.08
C LEU A 1046 -0.96 22.74 4.82
N TYR A 1047 -1.11 24.06 4.72
CA TYR A 1047 -0.71 24.85 3.56
C TYR A 1047 -0.01 26.11 4.04
N PHE A 1048 1.31 26.10 3.84
CA PHE A 1048 2.16 27.19 4.26
C PHE A 1048 1.79 28.52 3.60
N ASP A 1049 1.25 29.46 4.38
CA ASP A 1049 1.02 30.81 3.90
C ASP A 1049 2.29 31.67 4.00
N GLU A 1050 2.84 32.08 2.85
CA GLU A 1050 3.99 33.00 2.81
C GLU A 1050 3.70 34.41 3.43
N ALA A 1051 2.48 34.63 3.94
CA ALA A 1051 1.95 35.93 4.34
C ALA A 1051 1.47 35.96 5.81
N GLY A 1052 2.40 35.75 6.74
CA GLY A 1052 2.36 36.21 8.14
C GLY A 1052 3.33 37.35 8.45
#